data_AF-A0A356AQG4-F1
#
_entry.id   AF-A0A356AQG4-F1
#
_cell.length_a   1.000
_cell.length_b   1.000
_cell.length_c   1.000
_cell.angle_alpha   90.00
_cell.angle_beta   90.00
_cell.angle_gamma   90.00
#
_symmetry.space_group_name_H-M   'P 1'
#
loop_
_entity.id
_entity.type
_entity.pdbx_description
1 polymer ?
#
loop_
_entity_poly.entity_id
_entity_poly.type
_entity_poly.pdbx_seq_one_letter_code
_entity_poly.pdbx_strand_id
1 'polypeptide(L)'
;MTQYILHESTEGTTRVYGKNICRDTVIPEKGILIVAPEHQAGLSAAKLIMEKFNSMGMKGRILKNPSRDILVSSEQPVVVLGNLSNSKCVEYMYYKYLCMTDLSYPGEEGYNIRTLIDPFATSHNVVHIGYSDDVGLEKGIQAFVNKICNPLPYINEVWYKKLLFTEKYMQEISRAKVPHMLDLVPSIHTSFWRFTGLLSYVTGDLKHLETYLDGWRKMVEISKENPYLVKGTHLFMANQIEIWRLLEFSGMIPDDIRLLIEKCILDWAQSREGVEYARDLSKQKDLPSHNHTMFCALSLTYIHDYFIKRYPELSFVKEWKEIADNVFYTFNNKGWKPYCDDSHYSNQVTLHLVFSYSIFEEEHRFLNTSAKEVAKWLKAIMGQNGMVPSYGDGSVKSPYPAFVSSVLAHYTKDGEMKWLFERFKELNPELRGMDHERDFRLQRQFDSGVVSRVPDTSVVSRILLDQYTYDVWQKNPGVAKRFNTTPPAGSYEDCFDKVSIRTGWDELRDDFFLIDGLGSNGVHAYSDAMGVLDYTSKGIVWLVEENNYRWPEPENCTVVTIAKDGYASDVPGYTLMEEQKSLDENRYYLRMRLKDYNGTDWVREVYLIKGIGTVFHDTVICNQEGEFVINVHWRTPSKVKLSGNTVKAVRTNREGSTYEFRLSGYGSHDISMAVEEIPYGTRLFDHGGMYDKDAANTGADPANANTMWESRYHDKDVAVSVITSKSSSFMRKGDTLSFTHIVHPAKEGEELLIPKMEGNTLTLSISGKVHSLPVTHTGKASPKEKVPAKVVESVKFKEEFSLNKKIKSVVV
;
A
#
# COMPACT_ATOMS: atom_id res chain seq x y z
N MET A 1 0.68 7.85 -49.03
CA MET A 1 0.61 7.74 -47.56
C MET A 1 0.02 9.04 -47.04
N THR A 2 -1.18 8.99 -46.49
CA THR A 2 -1.85 10.14 -45.88
C THR A 2 -1.09 10.50 -44.60
N GLN A 3 -0.57 11.72 -44.50
CA GLN A 3 0.12 12.16 -43.28
C GLN A 3 -0.91 12.23 -42.13
N TYR A 4 -0.74 11.40 -41.10
CA TYR A 4 -1.63 11.38 -39.93
C TYR A 4 -1.29 12.56 -39.01
N ILE A 5 -2.21 13.51 -38.89
CA ILE A 5 -2.05 14.66 -37.99
C ILE A 5 -2.26 14.18 -36.56
N LEU A 6 -1.18 14.21 -35.77
CA LEU A 6 -1.21 13.86 -34.35
C LEU A 6 -1.72 15.05 -33.52
N HIS A 7 -1.18 16.23 -33.80
CA HIS A 7 -1.54 17.48 -33.14
C HIS A 7 -1.51 18.65 -34.12
N GLU A 8 -2.47 19.56 -33.95
CA GLU A 8 -2.53 20.83 -34.63
C GLU A 8 -2.91 21.90 -33.60
N SER A 9 -2.13 22.98 -33.52
CA SER A 9 -2.43 24.09 -32.62
C SER A 9 -3.71 24.80 -33.06
N THR A 10 -4.44 25.42 -32.13
CA THR A 10 -5.69 26.15 -32.42
C THR A 10 -5.51 27.25 -33.47
N GLU A 11 -4.32 27.83 -33.54
CA GLU A 11 -3.94 28.87 -34.52
C GLU A 11 -3.41 28.29 -35.85
N GLY A 12 -3.28 26.96 -35.97
CA GLY A 12 -2.73 26.26 -37.14
C GLY A 12 -1.23 26.47 -37.36
N THR A 13 -0.55 27.14 -36.42
CA THR A 13 0.87 27.51 -36.48
C THR A 13 1.83 26.34 -36.26
N THR A 14 1.39 25.31 -35.54
CA THR A 14 2.17 24.10 -35.26
C THR A 14 1.35 22.89 -35.65
N ARG A 15 1.85 22.11 -36.60
CA ARG A 15 1.26 20.83 -37.03
C ARG A 15 2.28 19.72 -36.91
N VAL A 16 2.00 18.75 -36.04
CA VAL A 16 2.88 17.60 -35.78
C VAL A 16 2.22 16.34 -36.33
N TYR A 17 2.98 15.59 -37.13
CA TYR A 17 2.53 14.35 -37.74
C TYR A 17 3.03 13.15 -36.94
N GLY A 18 2.20 12.10 -36.86
CA GLY A 18 2.59 10.84 -36.23
C GLY A 18 3.81 10.23 -36.92
N LYS A 19 4.78 9.75 -36.12
CA LYS A 19 6.03 9.16 -36.62
C LYS A 19 5.87 7.66 -36.87
N ASN A 20 6.40 7.21 -38.01
CA ASN A 20 6.56 5.78 -38.29
C ASN A 20 7.70 5.20 -37.46
N ILE A 21 7.65 3.88 -37.23
CA ILE A 21 8.70 3.16 -36.51
C ILE A 21 9.40 2.17 -37.44
N CYS A 22 10.68 1.90 -37.17
CA CYS A 22 11.45 0.87 -37.86
C CYS A 22 11.67 -0.31 -36.91
N ARG A 23 10.96 -1.42 -37.14
CA ARG A 23 11.11 -2.62 -36.29
C ARG A 23 12.39 -3.40 -36.56
N ASP A 24 12.85 -3.38 -37.81
CA ASP A 24 14.14 -3.96 -38.17
C ASP A 24 15.28 -3.03 -37.70
N THR A 25 16.36 -3.64 -37.27
CA THR A 25 17.53 -2.96 -36.73
C THR A 25 18.62 -2.89 -37.80
N VAL A 26 18.71 -1.76 -38.48
CA VAL A 26 19.76 -1.50 -39.47
C VAL A 26 21.09 -1.31 -38.76
N ILE A 27 22.12 -2.06 -39.17
CA ILE A 27 23.46 -1.95 -38.59
C ILE A 27 24.29 -0.99 -39.47
N PRO A 28 24.65 0.20 -38.96
CA PRO A 28 25.41 1.19 -39.72
C PRO A 28 26.88 0.77 -39.89
N GLU A 29 27.63 1.48 -40.75
CA GLU A 29 29.07 1.23 -40.96
C GLU A 29 29.91 1.30 -39.68
N LYS A 30 29.47 2.13 -38.72
CA LYS A 30 30.09 2.25 -37.39
C LYS A 30 30.01 0.93 -36.61
N GLY A 31 29.06 0.06 -36.94
CA GLY A 31 28.88 -1.27 -36.37
C GLY A 31 27.78 -1.33 -35.31
N ILE A 32 27.86 -2.33 -34.43
CA ILE A 32 26.93 -2.57 -33.32
C ILE A 32 27.65 -2.60 -31.96
N LEU A 33 26.99 -2.14 -30.89
CA LEU A 33 27.51 -2.28 -29.53
C LEU A 33 26.92 -3.52 -28.86
N ILE A 34 27.75 -4.27 -28.15
CA ILE A 34 27.32 -5.44 -27.37
C ILE A 34 27.65 -5.16 -25.89
N VAL A 35 26.62 -4.93 -25.09
CA VAL A 35 26.73 -4.74 -23.65
C VAL A 35 26.61 -6.09 -22.96
N ALA A 36 27.66 -6.46 -22.23
CA ALA A 36 27.76 -7.73 -21.52
C ALA A 36 27.87 -7.50 -20.01
N PRO A 37 27.25 -8.35 -19.17
CA PRO A 37 27.50 -8.34 -17.73
C PRO A 37 28.92 -8.83 -17.43
N GLU A 38 29.41 -8.56 -16.21
CA GLU A 38 30.84 -8.75 -15.86
C GLU A 38 31.26 -10.21 -15.68
N HIS A 39 30.32 -11.10 -15.40
CA HIS A 39 30.61 -12.51 -15.13
C HIS A 39 31.01 -13.28 -16.40
N GLN A 40 31.71 -14.41 -16.20
CA GLN A 40 32.35 -15.17 -17.27
C GLN A 40 31.38 -15.67 -18.36
N ALA A 41 30.20 -16.15 -17.97
CA ALA A 41 29.19 -16.64 -18.92
C ALA A 41 28.72 -15.51 -19.86
N GLY A 42 28.34 -14.36 -19.30
CA GLY A 42 27.95 -13.17 -20.07
C GLY A 42 29.03 -12.64 -21.02
N LEU A 43 30.30 -12.61 -20.61
CA LEU A 43 31.40 -12.22 -21.48
C LEU A 43 31.65 -13.23 -22.61
N SER A 44 31.46 -14.52 -22.34
CA SER A 44 31.62 -15.58 -23.36
C SER A 44 30.48 -15.51 -24.38
N ALA A 45 29.25 -15.31 -23.91
CA ALA A 45 28.07 -15.05 -24.74
C ALA A 45 28.26 -13.85 -25.68
N ALA A 46 28.76 -12.73 -25.16
CA ALA A 46 29.02 -11.54 -25.97
C ALA A 46 30.08 -11.77 -27.06
N LYS A 47 31.09 -12.60 -26.80
CA LYS A 47 32.10 -12.98 -27.81
C LYS A 47 31.48 -13.78 -28.95
N LEU A 48 30.61 -14.76 -28.65
CA LEU A 48 29.91 -15.54 -29.68
C LEU A 48 29.06 -14.66 -30.59
N ILE A 49 28.34 -13.68 -30.02
CA ILE A 49 27.60 -12.68 -30.80
C ILE A 49 28.54 -11.87 -31.68
N MET A 50 29.67 -11.39 -31.14
CA MET A 50 30.63 -10.59 -31.89
C MET A 50 31.29 -11.39 -33.01
N GLU A 51 31.65 -12.66 -32.78
CA GLU A 51 32.16 -13.58 -33.80
C GLU A 51 31.17 -13.76 -34.94
N LYS A 52 29.87 -13.91 -34.64
CA LYS A 52 28.82 -13.99 -35.65
C LYS A 52 28.73 -12.70 -36.47
N PHE A 53 28.71 -11.52 -35.85
CA PHE A 53 28.72 -10.25 -36.58
C PHE A 53 29.98 -10.10 -37.46
N ASN A 54 31.15 -10.41 -36.92
CA ASN A 54 32.42 -10.34 -37.65
C ASN A 54 32.46 -11.30 -38.85
N SER A 55 31.87 -12.50 -38.73
CA SER A 55 31.77 -13.47 -39.83
C SER A 55 30.97 -12.95 -41.03
N MET A 56 30.14 -11.92 -40.82
CA MET A 56 29.35 -11.25 -41.83
C MET A 56 29.96 -9.91 -42.29
N GLY A 57 31.19 -9.61 -41.88
CA GLY A 57 31.89 -8.36 -42.21
C GLY A 57 31.38 -7.13 -41.43
N MET A 58 30.57 -7.32 -40.38
CA MET A 58 30.06 -6.22 -39.55
C MET A 58 31.03 -5.90 -38.41
N LYS A 59 31.24 -4.61 -38.14
CA LYS A 59 32.03 -4.15 -36.99
C LYS A 59 31.21 -4.25 -35.71
N GLY A 60 31.87 -4.52 -34.58
CA GLY A 60 31.22 -4.47 -33.28
C GLY A 60 32.21 -4.20 -32.14
N ARG A 61 31.68 -3.80 -30.99
CA ARG A 61 32.45 -3.59 -29.76
C ARG A 61 31.72 -4.16 -28.56
N ILE A 62 32.41 -4.97 -27.77
CA ILE A 62 31.92 -5.44 -26.48
C ILE A 62 32.24 -4.41 -25.40
N LEU A 63 31.24 -4.02 -24.62
CA LEU A 63 31.36 -3.18 -23.44
C LEU A 63 30.99 -4.00 -22.20
N LYS A 64 31.83 -3.96 -21.17
CA LYS A 64 31.62 -4.68 -19.92
C LYS A 64 30.85 -3.79 -18.95
N ASN A 65 29.58 -4.13 -18.72
CA ASN A 65 28.66 -3.50 -17.76
C ASN A 65 28.81 -1.96 -17.64
N PRO A 66 28.73 -1.23 -18.78
CA PRO A 66 28.86 0.22 -18.79
C PRO A 66 27.70 0.90 -18.06
N SER A 67 27.84 2.18 -17.75
CA SER A 67 26.73 3.00 -17.27
C SER A 67 25.61 3.10 -18.30
N ARG A 68 24.43 3.54 -17.86
CA ARG A 68 23.27 3.80 -18.71
C ARG A 68 23.53 4.79 -19.86
N ASP A 69 24.58 5.61 -19.77
CA ASP A 69 24.88 6.68 -20.73
C ASP A 69 25.04 6.14 -22.15
N ILE A 70 25.51 4.88 -22.28
CA ILE A 70 25.65 4.23 -23.56
C ILE A 70 24.32 4.04 -24.28
N LEU A 71 23.21 3.90 -23.56
CA LEU A 71 21.88 3.70 -24.14
C LEU A 71 21.27 5.00 -24.67
N VAL A 72 21.52 6.12 -23.96
CA VAL A 72 20.90 7.42 -24.26
C VAL A 72 21.69 8.28 -25.26
N SER A 73 22.96 7.93 -25.50
CA SER A 73 23.86 8.69 -26.39
C SER A 73 24.44 7.85 -27.54
N SER A 74 23.97 6.61 -27.73
CA SER A 74 24.50 5.73 -28.76
C SER A 74 24.25 6.29 -30.17
N GLU A 75 25.28 6.22 -31.02
CA GLU A 75 25.16 6.43 -32.46
C GLU A 75 25.09 5.09 -33.23
N GLN A 76 24.76 4.01 -32.53
CA GLN A 76 24.76 2.63 -33.02
C GLN A 76 23.64 1.84 -32.36
N PRO A 77 23.09 0.79 -33.00
CA PRO A 77 22.26 -0.18 -32.29
C PRO A 77 23.03 -0.84 -31.14
N VAL A 78 22.30 -1.25 -30.11
CA VAL A 78 22.89 -1.86 -28.91
C VAL A 78 22.23 -3.21 -28.63
N VAL A 79 23.01 -4.27 -28.55
CA VAL A 79 22.60 -5.55 -27.97
C VAL A 79 22.95 -5.53 -26.50
N VAL A 80 21.98 -5.75 -25.61
CA VAL A 80 22.18 -5.75 -24.16
C VAL A 80 21.89 -7.13 -23.61
N LEU A 81 22.89 -7.75 -22.98
CA LEU A 81 22.75 -8.99 -22.24
C LEU A 81 22.52 -8.70 -20.75
N GLY A 82 21.65 -9.46 -20.12
CA GLY A 82 21.53 -9.51 -18.66
C GLY A 82 20.13 -9.28 -18.11
N ASN A 83 20.07 -9.13 -16.80
CA ASN A 83 18.87 -8.90 -16.01
C ASN A 83 19.14 -7.81 -14.96
N LEU A 84 18.12 -7.50 -14.15
CA LEU A 84 18.20 -6.48 -13.09
C LEU A 84 19.40 -6.64 -12.14
N SER A 85 19.86 -7.87 -11.87
CA SER A 85 20.92 -8.12 -10.88
C SER A 85 22.34 -7.91 -11.43
N ASN A 86 22.55 -8.01 -12.74
CA ASN A 86 23.90 -8.16 -13.31
C ASN A 86 24.26 -7.18 -14.43
N SER A 87 23.33 -6.31 -14.86
CA SER A 87 23.57 -5.35 -15.94
C SER A 87 22.99 -3.97 -15.62
N LYS A 88 23.86 -2.94 -15.51
CA LYS A 88 23.46 -1.53 -15.24
C LYS A 88 22.57 -0.95 -16.35
N CYS A 89 22.79 -1.38 -17.59
CA CYS A 89 21.93 -1.01 -18.72
C CYS A 89 20.54 -1.63 -18.59
N VAL A 90 20.46 -2.90 -18.18
CA VAL A 90 19.17 -3.57 -17.93
C VAL A 90 18.48 -3.00 -16.69
N GLU A 91 19.20 -2.67 -15.62
CA GLU A 91 18.66 -1.96 -14.46
C GLU A 91 17.99 -0.65 -14.88
N TYR A 92 18.65 0.18 -15.68
CA TYR A 92 18.04 1.41 -16.19
C TYR A 92 16.81 1.16 -17.06
N MET A 93 16.85 0.19 -17.99
CA MET A 93 15.68 -0.21 -18.79
C MET A 93 14.54 -0.74 -17.90
N TYR A 94 14.87 -1.49 -16.85
CA TYR A 94 13.94 -2.04 -15.89
C TYR A 94 13.25 -0.93 -15.11
N TYR A 95 13.99 0.05 -14.60
CA TYR A 95 13.47 1.25 -13.90
C TYR A 95 12.56 2.09 -14.80
N LYS A 96 12.96 2.28 -16.06
CA LYS A 96 12.18 2.95 -17.10
C LYS A 96 11.03 2.14 -17.66
N TYR A 97 10.71 0.98 -17.08
CA TYR A 97 9.60 0.12 -17.49
C TYR A 97 9.64 -0.23 -19.00
N LEU A 98 10.84 -0.58 -19.48
CA LEU A 98 11.09 -1.06 -20.85
C LEU A 98 11.30 -2.59 -20.88
N CYS A 99 11.65 -3.19 -19.74
CA CYS A 99 11.79 -4.64 -19.58
C CYS A 99 11.41 -5.09 -18.16
N MET A 100 11.22 -6.41 -18.00
CA MET A 100 10.83 -7.05 -16.73
C MET A 100 11.78 -8.17 -16.29
N THR A 101 12.93 -8.32 -16.96
CA THR A 101 13.82 -9.45 -16.69
C THR A 101 14.61 -9.24 -15.40
N ASP A 102 14.46 -10.17 -14.47
CA ASP A 102 15.16 -10.24 -13.19
C ASP A 102 15.50 -11.70 -12.86
N LEU A 103 15.90 -11.99 -11.62
CA LEU A 103 16.20 -13.38 -11.22
C LEU A 103 14.95 -14.27 -11.07
N SER A 104 13.75 -13.67 -11.07
CA SER A 104 12.47 -14.39 -10.95
C SER A 104 11.80 -14.65 -12.29
N TYR A 105 11.94 -13.77 -13.28
CA TYR A 105 11.41 -13.92 -14.64
C TYR A 105 12.50 -13.66 -15.69
N PRO A 106 12.64 -14.48 -16.75
CA PRO A 106 11.75 -15.55 -17.24
C PRO A 106 11.79 -16.89 -16.46
N GLY A 107 12.55 -16.94 -15.36
CA GLY A 107 12.74 -18.12 -14.53
C GLY A 107 13.96 -18.93 -14.96
N GLU A 108 14.32 -19.89 -14.11
CA GLU A 108 15.42 -20.84 -14.36
C GLU A 108 15.28 -21.48 -15.75
N GLU A 109 16.37 -21.54 -16.50
CA GLU A 109 16.47 -21.94 -17.90
C GLU A 109 15.66 -21.12 -18.94
N GLY A 110 14.94 -20.10 -18.49
CA GLY A 110 14.14 -19.22 -19.35
C GLY A 110 14.99 -18.13 -20.01
N TYR A 111 14.56 -17.65 -21.17
CA TYR A 111 15.14 -16.49 -21.83
C TYR A 111 14.10 -15.65 -22.56
N ASN A 112 14.44 -14.40 -22.87
CA ASN A 112 13.73 -13.58 -23.84
C ASN A 112 14.70 -12.81 -24.73
N ILE A 113 14.28 -12.55 -25.96
CA ILE A 113 14.98 -11.71 -26.92
C ILE A 113 13.98 -10.69 -27.44
N ARG A 114 14.23 -9.40 -27.23
CA ARG A 114 13.31 -8.33 -27.62
C ARG A 114 14.02 -7.18 -28.31
N THR A 115 13.50 -6.78 -29.46
CA THR A 115 13.83 -5.50 -30.09
C THR A 115 12.99 -4.40 -29.45
N LEU A 116 13.64 -3.48 -28.74
CA LEU A 116 13.07 -2.24 -28.27
C LEU A 116 13.28 -1.15 -29.34
N ILE A 117 12.19 -0.53 -29.76
CA ILE A 117 12.15 0.38 -30.91
C ILE A 117 12.49 1.80 -30.46
N ASP A 118 13.67 2.26 -30.85
CA ASP A 118 14.27 3.56 -30.49
C ASP A 118 13.85 4.11 -29.10
N PRO A 119 14.08 3.36 -28.01
CA PRO A 119 13.53 3.69 -26.69
C PRO A 119 14.09 4.98 -26.07
N PHE A 120 15.19 5.49 -26.62
CA PHE A 120 15.91 6.65 -26.10
C PHE A 120 16.06 7.80 -27.11
N ALA A 121 15.33 7.75 -28.24
CA ALA A 121 15.41 8.74 -29.33
C ALA A 121 16.84 8.94 -29.88
N THR A 122 17.56 7.83 -30.02
CA THR A 122 18.89 7.77 -30.64
C THR A 122 18.82 7.42 -32.13
N SER A 123 17.61 7.23 -32.68
CA SER A 123 17.35 6.65 -34.01
C SER A 123 17.78 5.19 -34.16
N HIS A 124 18.10 4.51 -33.06
CA HIS A 124 18.60 3.14 -33.06
C HIS A 124 17.85 2.25 -32.08
N ASN A 125 17.58 1.01 -32.50
CA ASN A 125 16.94 0.02 -31.65
C ASN A 125 17.92 -0.56 -30.62
N VAL A 126 17.36 -1.03 -29.51
CA VAL A 126 18.06 -1.80 -28.48
C VAL A 126 17.54 -3.23 -28.49
N VAL A 127 18.41 -4.23 -28.62
CA VAL A 127 18.03 -5.63 -28.56
C VAL A 127 18.41 -6.19 -27.20
N HIS A 128 17.41 -6.50 -26.37
CA HIS A 128 17.61 -7.07 -25.04
C HIS A 128 17.57 -8.60 -25.10
N ILE A 129 18.59 -9.26 -24.54
CA ILE A 129 18.62 -10.70 -24.29
C ILE A 129 18.61 -10.91 -22.77
N GLY A 130 17.44 -11.24 -22.25
CA GLY A 130 17.18 -11.43 -20.83
C GLY A 130 17.13 -12.91 -20.43
N TYR A 131 17.60 -13.22 -19.22
CA TYR A 131 17.65 -14.56 -18.64
C TYR A 131 17.69 -14.46 -17.10
N SER A 132 17.31 -15.53 -16.40
CA SER A 132 17.42 -15.59 -14.94
C SER A 132 18.62 -16.42 -14.45
N ASP A 133 19.20 -17.27 -15.30
CA ASP A 133 20.36 -18.11 -15.00
C ASP A 133 21.27 -18.34 -16.23
N ASP A 134 22.42 -19.00 -16.01
CA ASP A 134 23.42 -19.24 -17.08
C ASP A 134 22.91 -20.19 -18.17
N VAL A 135 22.02 -21.14 -17.83
CA VAL A 135 21.41 -22.05 -18.82
C VAL A 135 20.45 -21.30 -19.74
N GLY A 136 19.64 -20.40 -19.18
CA GLY A 136 18.79 -19.49 -19.94
C GLY A 136 19.61 -18.58 -20.85
N LEU A 137 20.74 -18.04 -20.37
CA LEU A 137 21.67 -17.26 -21.19
C LEU A 137 22.15 -18.08 -22.40
N GLU A 138 22.64 -19.31 -22.21
CA GLU A 138 23.12 -20.14 -23.32
C GLU A 138 22.05 -20.37 -24.39
N LYS A 139 20.83 -20.75 -23.97
CA LYS A 139 19.68 -20.96 -24.87
C LYS A 139 19.33 -19.69 -25.65
N GLY A 140 19.28 -18.54 -24.96
CA GLY A 140 18.96 -17.25 -25.57
C GLY A 140 20.01 -16.80 -26.59
N ILE A 141 21.30 -17.04 -26.33
CA ILE A 141 22.37 -16.72 -27.27
C ILE A 141 22.29 -17.60 -28.50
N GLN A 142 22.06 -18.90 -28.33
CA GLN A 142 21.91 -19.82 -29.46
C GLN A 142 20.73 -19.42 -30.35
N ALA A 143 19.60 -19.04 -29.76
CA ALA A 143 18.43 -18.55 -30.48
C ALA A 143 18.71 -17.21 -31.21
N PHE A 144 19.42 -16.29 -30.57
CA PHE A 144 19.76 -14.99 -31.17
C PHE A 144 20.75 -15.11 -32.33
N VAL A 145 21.84 -15.86 -32.17
CA VAL A 145 22.88 -16.05 -33.20
C VAL A 145 22.31 -16.59 -34.51
N ASN A 146 21.28 -17.43 -34.43
CA ASN A 146 20.57 -17.99 -35.59
C ASN A 146 19.75 -16.94 -36.37
N LYS A 147 19.47 -15.78 -35.77
CA LYS A 147 18.68 -14.69 -36.38
C LYS A 147 19.53 -13.50 -36.82
N ILE A 148 20.84 -13.50 -36.54
CA ILE A 148 21.71 -12.38 -36.90
C ILE A 148 21.81 -12.25 -38.43
N CYS A 149 21.32 -11.13 -38.94
CA CYS A 149 21.53 -10.64 -40.30
C CYS A 149 21.53 -9.10 -40.33
N ASN A 150 21.67 -8.49 -41.51
CA ASN A 150 21.59 -7.04 -41.69
C ASN A 150 20.58 -6.69 -42.81
N PRO A 151 19.49 -5.95 -42.51
CA PRO A 151 19.10 -5.50 -41.18
C PRO A 151 18.76 -6.68 -40.27
N LEU A 152 19.05 -6.55 -38.96
CA LEU A 152 18.66 -7.55 -37.97
C LEU A 152 17.14 -7.47 -37.80
N PRO A 153 16.39 -8.58 -37.96
CA PRO A 153 14.94 -8.54 -37.97
C PRO A 153 14.36 -8.09 -36.63
N TYR A 154 13.11 -7.67 -36.65
CA TYR A 154 12.31 -7.58 -35.44
C TYR A 154 12.25 -8.94 -34.70
N ILE A 155 12.60 -8.94 -33.40
CA ILE A 155 12.53 -10.13 -32.56
C ILE A 155 11.68 -9.81 -31.33
N ASN A 156 10.70 -10.66 -31.06
CA ASN A 156 9.93 -10.68 -29.82
C ASN A 156 9.73 -12.14 -29.42
N GLU A 157 10.80 -12.76 -28.95
CA GLU A 157 10.84 -14.18 -28.60
C GLU A 157 10.92 -14.32 -27.08
N VAL A 158 10.08 -15.19 -26.52
CA VAL A 158 10.06 -15.49 -25.09
C VAL A 158 9.97 -16.99 -24.89
N TRP A 159 10.90 -17.52 -24.11
CA TRP A 159 10.85 -18.87 -23.58
C TRP A 159 10.86 -18.78 -22.06
N TYR A 160 9.68 -18.81 -21.44
CA TYR A 160 9.55 -18.68 -19.99
C TYR A 160 9.41 -20.05 -19.32
N LYS A 161 9.94 -20.15 -18.11
CA LYS A 161 9.77 -21.30 -17.21
C LYS A 161 9.03 -20.91 -15.93
N LYS A 162 9.05 -19.61 -15.60
CA LYS A 162 8.30 -19.01 -14.50
C LYS A 162 7.70 -17.68 -14.96
N LEU A 163 6.43 -17.47 -14.63
CA LEU A 163 5.75 -16.20 -14.87
C LEU A 163 5.81 -15.30 -13.63
N LEU A 164 5.59 -14.02 -13.85
CA LEU A 164 5.53 -13.00 -12.79
C LEU A 164 4.32 -13.16 -11.87
N PHE A 165 3.28 -13.86 -12.34
CA PHE A 165 2.01 -14.04 -11.66
C PHE A 165 1.68 -15.54 -11.50
N THR A 166 0.70 -15.85 -10.65
CA THR A 166 0.18 -17.21 -10.49
C THR A 166 -0.46 -17.73 -11.76
N GLU A 167 -0.53 -19.06 -11.88
CA GLU A 167 -1.28 -19.68 -12.94
C GLU A 167 -2.78 -19.32 -12.88
N LYS A 168 -3.37 -19.24 -11.67
CA LYS A 168 -4.78 -18.84 -11.47
C LYS A 168 -5.05 -17.45 -12.06
N TYR A 169 -4.25 -16.46 -11.70
CA TYR A 169 -4.40 -15.09 -12.21
C TYR A 169 -4.22 -15.02 -13.72
N MET A 170 -3.23 -15.75 -14.25
CA MET A 170 -2.98 -15.79 -15.69
C MET A 170 -4.16 -16.42 -16.43
N GLN A 171 -4.79 -17.45 -15.87
CA GLN A 171 -6.03 -18.00 -16.41
C GLN A 171 -7.18 -16.99 -16.36
N GLU A 172 -7.33 -16.22 -15.28
CA GLU A 172 -8.34 -15.14 -15.17
C GLU A 172 -8.12 -14.06 -16.24
N ILE A 173 -6.90 -13.54 -16.39
CA ILE A 173 -6.55 -12.57 -17.43
C ILE A 173 -6.79 -13.15 -18.83
N SER A 174 -6.39 -14.40 -19.07
CA SER A 174 -6.54 -15.05 -20.39
C SER A 174 -7.99 -15.15 -20.86
N ARG A 175 -8.94 -15.15 -19.92
CA ARG A 175 -10.40 -15.23 -20.16
C ARG A 175 -11.06 -13.86 -20.18
N ALA A 176 -10.34 -12.79 -19.83
CA ALA A 176 -10.89 -11.44 -19.81
C ALA A 176 -11.39 -11.04 -21.21
N LYS A 177 -12.50 -10.31 -21.24
CA LYS A 177 -13.14 -9.83 -22.48
C LYS A 177 -13.33 -8.33 -22.41
N VAL A 178 -13.29 -7.67 -23.55
CA VAL A 178 -13.68 -6.26 -23.64
C VAL A 178 -15.18 -6.15 -23.37
N PRO A 179 -15.64 -5.25 -22.47
CA PRO A 179 -17.06 -5.06 -22.20
C PRO A 179 -17.87 -4.82 -23.49
N HIS A 180 -19.09 -5.35 -23.51
CA HIS A 180 -20.04 -5.11 -24.62
C HIS A 180 -20.60 -3.69 -24.57
N MET A 181 -20.85 -3.15 -23.37
CA MET A 181 -21.27 -1.76 -23.18
C MET A 181 -20.05 -0.84 -23.22
N LEU A 182 -20.06 0.13 -24.14
CA LEU A 182 -18.90 0.99 -24.42
C LEU A 182 -18.49 1.86 -23.23
N ASP A 183 -19.45 2.36 -22.46
CA ASP A 183 -19.23 3.16 -21.25
C ASP A 183 -18.49 2.42 -20.13
N LEU A 184 -18.56 1.08 -20.13
CA LEU A 184 -17.83 0.24 -19.17
C LEU A 184 -16.40 -0.11 -19.61
N VAL A 185 -16.03 0.12 -20.87
CA VAL A 185 -14.69 -0.22 -21.41
C VAL A 185 -13.55 0.49 -20.67
N PRO A 186 -13.65 1.80 -20.34
CA PRO A 186 -12.57 2.51 -19.65
C PRO A 186 -12.40 2.11 -18.18
N SER A 187 -13.44 1.52 -17.55
CA SER A 187 -13.42 1.13 -16.14
C SER A 187 -12.47 -0.05 -15.90
N ILE A 188 -11.75 -0.01 -14.77
CA ILE A 188 -10.85 -1.10 -14.38
C ILE A 188 -11.53 -2.19 -13.55
N HIS A 189 -12.73 -1.92 -13.05
CA HIS A 189 -13.49 -2.80 -12.15
C HIS A 189 -14.39 -3.77 -12.93
N THR A 190 -14.60 -3.53 -14.23
CA THR A 190 -15.53 -4.29 -15.07
C THR A 190 -14.84 -5.43 -15.81
N SER A 191 -13.56 -5.26 -16.16
CA SER A 191 -12.80 -6.24 -16.94
C SER A 191 -11.29 -6.04 -16.80
N PHE A 192 -10.54 -7.13 -16.99
CA PHE A 192 -9.08 -7.17 -17.05
C PHE A 192 -8.52 -7.13 -18.49
N TRP A 193 -9.31 -6.73 -19.49
CA TRP A 193 -8.88 -6.75 -20.91
C TRP A 193 -7.51 -6.09 -21.15
N ARG A 194 -7.19 -5.00 -20.44
CA ARG A 194 -5.89 -4.32 -20.55
C ARG A 194 -4.69 -5.21 -20.18
N PHE A 195 -4.85 -6.11 -19.23
CA PHE A 195 -3.79 -7.03 -18.80
C PHE A 195 -3.52 -8.16 -19.80
N THR A 196 -4.41 -8.39 -20.78
CA THR A 196 -4.15 -9.34 -21.87
C THR A 196 -2.95 -8.92 -22.73
N GLY A 197 -2.68 -7.60 -22.81
CA GLY A 197 -1.48 -7.06 -23.43
C GLY A 197 -0.21 -7.40 -22.64
N LEU A 198 -0.26 -7.25 -21.31
CA LEU A 198 0.84 -7.67 -20.43
C LEU A 198 1.09 -9.18 -20.50
N LEU A 199 0.02 -9.99 -20.49
CA LEU A 199 0.08 -11.44 -20.68
C LEU A 199 0.80 -11.79 -21.99
N SER A 200 0.45 -11.11 -23.09
CA SER A 200 1.10 -11.29 -24.38
C SER A 200 2.57 -10.90 -24.36
N TYR A 201 2.91 -9.82 -23.64
CA TYR A 201 4.31 -9.43 -23.43
C TYR A 201 5.07 -10.53 -22.70
N VAL A 202 4.62 -10.95 -21.52
CA VAL A 202 5.40 -11.86 -20.63
C VAL A 202 5.44 -13.31 -21.09
N THR A 203 4.51 -13.73 -21.94
CA THR A 203 4.47 -15.10 -22.50
C THR A 203 5.05 -15.19 -23.90
N GLY A 204 5.05 -14.09 -24.65
CA GLY A 204 5.26 -14.10 -26.09
C GLY A 204 4.05 -14.62 -26.89
N ASP A 205 2.96 -15.04 -26.25
CA ASP A 205 1.74 -15.51 -26.92
C ASP A 205 0.89 -14.33 -27.37
N LEU A 206 0.86 -14.11 -28.69
CA LEU A 206 0.10 -13.01 -29.31
C LEU A 206 -1.41 -13.28 -29.37
N LYS A 207 -1.90 -14.47 -29.02
CA LYS A 207 -3.33 -14.79 -29.04
C LYS A 207 -4.15 -13.82 -28.18
N HIS A 208 -3.58 -13.41 -27.06
CA HIS A 208 -4.24 -12.50 -26.12
C HIS A 208 -4.11 -11.02 -26.51
N LEU A 209 -3.20 -10.68 -27.43
CA LEU A 209 -2.96 -9.31 -27.85
C LEU A 209 -4.18 -8.73 -28.58
N GLU A 210 -4.93 -9.55 -29.31
CA GLU A 210 -6.11 -9.07 -30.03
C GLU A 210 -7.20 -8.54 -29.08
N THR A 211 -7.38 -9.14 -27.89
CA THR A 211 -8.31 -8.62 -26.87
C THR A 211 -7.86 -7.26 -26.34
N TYR A 212 -6.55 -7.07 -26.17
CA TYR A 212 -5.97 -5.78 -25.81
C TYR A 212 -6.21 -4.72 -26.89
N LEU A 213 -5.99 -5.09 -28.15
CA LEU A 213 -6.19 -4.19 -29.29
C LEU A 213 -7.67 -3.84 -29.50
N ASP A 214 -8.59 -4.79 -29.32
CA ASP A 214 -10.04 -4.51 -29.35
C ASP A 214 -10.44 -3.47 -28.30
N GLY A 215 -9.92 -3.60 -27.07
CA GLY A 215 -10.14 -2.61 -26.02
C GLY A 215 -9.68 -1.21 -26.42
N TRP A 216 -8.50 -1.11 -27.04
CA TRP A 216 -8.00 0.18 -27.55
C TRP A 216 -8.77 0.71 -28.76
N ARG A 217 -9.25 -0.14 -29.66
CA ARG A 217 -10.14 0.30 -30.76
C ARG A 217 -11.38 0.97 -30.20
N LYS A 218 -12.00 0.37 -29.17
CA LYS A 218 -13.15 0.97 -28.47
C LYS A 218 -12.76 2.24 -27.71
N MET A 219 -11.62 2.28 -27.03
CA MET A 219 -11.15 3.53 -26.38
C MET A 219 -10.97 4.66 -27.41
N VAL A 220 -10.43 4.37 -28.60
CA VAL A 220 -10.29 5.34 -29.71
C VAL A 220 -11.65 5.75 -30.29
N GLU A 221 -12.61 4.84 -30.39
CA GLU A 221 -13.98 5.15 -30.80
C GLU A 221 -14.66 6.09 -29.79
N ILE A 222 -14.60 5.72 -28.50
CA ILE A 222 -15.15 6.51 -27.40
C ILE A 222 -14.48 7.88 -27.35
N SER A 223 -13.17 7.99 -27.57
CA SER A 223 -12.49 9.30 -27.54
C SER A 223 -12.98 10.26 -28.63
N LYS A 224 -13.54 9.74 -29.73
CA LYS A 224 -14.13 10.53 -30.82
C LYS A 224 -15.61 10.84 -30.56
N GLU A 225 -16.38 9.84 -30.16
CA GLU A 225 -17.84 9.94 -30.07
C GLU A 225 -18.34 10.40 -28.69
N ASN A 226 -17.69 9.94 -27.62
CA ASN A 226 -18.07 10.19 -26.24
C ASN A 226 -16.82 10.54 -25.38
N PRO A 227 -16.05 11.59 -25.72
CA PRO A 227 -14.74 11.85 -25.14
C PRO A 227 -14.73 12.00 -23.62
N TYR A 228 -15.85 12.37 -23.00
CA TYR A 228 -15.94 12.50 -21.54
C TYR A 228 -15.70 11.16 -20.81
N LEU A 229 -16.04 10.02 -21.42
CA LEU A 229 -15.85 8.70 -20.82
C LEU A 229 -14.37 8.29 -20.76
N VAL A 230 -13.61 8.54 -21.82
CA VAL A 230 -12.16 8.34 -21.81
C VAL A 230 -11.47 9.39 -20.97
N LYS A 231 -11.92 10.64 -21.04
CA LYS A 231 -11.33 11.71 -20.22
C LYS A 231 -11.49 11.33 -18.74
N GLY A 232 -12.67 10.93 -18.27
CA GLY A 232 -12.98 10.63 -16.87
C GLY A 232 -12.24 9.45 -16.19
N THR A 233 -11.08 9.04 -16.70
CA THR A 233 -10.30 7.88 -16.25
C THR A 233 -9.03 8.25 -15.48
N HIS A 234 -8.96 9.42 -14.84
CA HIS A 234 -7.74 9.88 -14.15
C HIS A 234 -7.23 8.90 -13.08
N LEU A 235 -8.13 8.11 -12.48
CA LEU A 235 -7.80 7.04 -11.53
C LEU A 235 -7.18 5.79 -12.16
N PHE A 236 -7.41 5.59 -13.46
CA PHE A 236 -7.24 4.28 -14.10
C PHE A 236 -6.21 4.31 -15.23
N MET A 237 -5.93 5.50 -15.77
CA MET A 237 -5.10 5.68 -16.95
C MET A 237 -3.67 5.15 -16.76
N ALA A 238 -3.10 5.23 -15.55
CA ALA A 238 -1.74 4.76 -15.29
C ALA A 238 -1.53 3.29 -15.72
N ASN A 239 -2.48 2.41 -15.39
CA ASN A 239 -2.42 0.99 -15.78
C ASN A 239 -2.49 0.78 -17.30
N GLN A 240 -3.26 1.61 -18.01
CA GLN A 240 -3.37 1.53 -19.46
C GLN A 240 -2.09 2.01 -20.13
N ILE A 241 -1.53 3.13 -19.63
CA ILE A 241 -0.32 3.76 -20.15
C ILE A 241 0.92 2.91 -19.91
N GLU A 242 1.07 2.30 -18.73
CA GLU A 242 2.19 1.40 -18.45
C GLU A 242 2.25 0.28 -19.50
N ILE A 243 1.15 -0.48 -19.65
CA ILE A 243 1.09 -1.61 -20.57
C ILE A 243 1.24 -1.14 -22.02
N TRP A 244 0.58 -0.04 -22.40
CA TRP A 244 0.74 0.55 -23.73
C TRP A 244 2.20 0.88 -24.02
N ARG A 245 2.88 1.55 -23.09
CA ARG A 245 4.27 1.96 -23.25
C ARG A 245 5.18 0.76 -23.44
N LEU A 246 4.98 -0.30 -22.66
CA LEU A 246 5.73 -1.55 -22.76
C LEU A 246 5.57 -2.22 -24.14
N LEU A 247 4.33 -2.27 -24.65
CA LEU A 247 4.00 -2.87 -25.95
C LEU A 247 4.44 -1.99 -27.14
N GLU A 248 4.33 -0.67 -27.00
CA GLU A 248 4.77 0.31 -28.00
C GLU A 248 6.28 0.24 -28.18
N PHE A 249 7.05 0.31 -27.09
CA PHE A 249 8.51 0.23 -27.19
C PHE A 249 9.00 -1.15 -27.61
N SER A 250 8.25 -2.24 -27.36
CA SER A 250 8.61 -3.56 -27.89
C SER A 250 8.09 -3.81 -29.31
N GLY A 251 7.51 -2.80 -29.98
CA GLY A 251 7.05 -2.91 -31.37
C GLY A 251 5.84 -3.84 -31.57
N MET A 252 5.16 -4.24 -30.49
CA MET A 252 4.07 -5.22 -30.52
C MET A 252 2.74 -4.62 -31.02
N ILE A 253 2.57 -3.29 -30.94
CA ILE A 253 1.35 -2.63 -31.43
C ILE A 253 1.42 -2.48 -32.96
N PRO A 254 0.41 -2.94 -33.73
CA PRO A 254 0.37 -2.81 -35.19
C PRO A 254 0.29 -1.36 -35.69
N ASP A 255 0.79 -1.11 -36.90
CA ASP A 255 0.92 0.24 -37.47
C ASP A 255 -0.42 0.91 -37.79
N ASP A 256 -1.46 0.14 -38.08
CA ASP A 256 -2.80 0.61 -38.44
C ASP A 256 -3.55 1.27 -37.27
N ILE A 257 -3.24 0.88 -36.03
CA ILE A 257 -3.87 1.41 -34.82
C ILE A 257 -2.95 2.24 -33.94
N ARG A 258 -1.61 2.05 -34.02
CA ARG A 258 -0.65 2.72 -33.14
C ARG A 258 -0.89 4.23 -33.05
N LEU A 259 -0.92 4.92 -34.19
CA LEU A 259 -1.05 6.38 -34.23
C LEU A 259 -2.41 6.88 -33.70
N LEU A 260 -3.45 6.04 -33.77
CA LEU A 260 -4.75 6.34 -33.18
C LEU A 260 -4.69 6.27 -31.65
N ILE A 261 -4.01 5.27 -31.10
CA ILE A 261 -3.78 5.14 -29.65
C ILE A 261 -2.90 6.29 -29.15
N GLU A 262 -1.79 6.58 -29.84
CA GLU A 262 -0.92 7.73 -29.51
C GLU A 262 -1.73 9.02 -29.41
N LYS A 263 -2.60 9.29 -30.40
CA LYS A 263 -3.46 10.48 -30.38
C LYS A 263 -4.45 10.46 -29.22
N CYS A 264 -5.10 9.33 -28.97
CA CYS A 264 -6.03 9.19 -27.85
C CYS A 264 -5.37 9.52 -26.50
N ILE A 265 -4.13 9.07 -26.31
CA ILE A 265 -3.33 9.32 -25.09
C ILE A 265 -2.93 10.81 -25.00
N LEU A 266 -2.47 11.40 -26.11
CA LEU A 266 -2.13 12.82 -26.17
C LEU A 266 -3.34 13.70 -25.81
N ASP A 267 -4.50 13.41 -26.41
CA ASP A 267 -5.74 14.15 -26.21
C ASP A 267 -6.27 13.98 -24.77
N TRP A 268 -6.07 12.80 -24.15
CA TRP A 268 -6.35 12.59 -22.74
C TRP A 268 -5.45 13.43 -21.83
N ALA A 269 -4.13 13.43 -22.09
CA ALA A 269 -3.15 14.16 -21.29
C ALA A 269 -3.41 15.68 -21.30
N GLN A 270 -3.87 16.23 -22.42
CA GLN A 270 -4.27 17.65 -22.54
C GLN A 270 -5.63 17.96 -21.92
N SER A 271 -6.41 16.96 -21.51
CA SER A 271 -7.79 17.15 -21.09
C SER A 271 -7.93 17.64 -19.64
N ARG A 272 -9.17 17.97 -19.28
CA ARG A 272 -9.56 18.34 -17.91
C ARG A 272 -9.26 17.28 -16.85
N GLU A 273 -9.06 16.03 -17.27
CA GLU A 273 -8.81 14.87 -16.41
C GLU A 273 -7.34 14.40 -16.49
N GLY A 274 -6.57 14.99 -17.40
CA GLY A 274 -5.12 14.88 -17.47
C GLY A 274 -4.47 16.08 -16.77
N VAL A 275 -3.78 16.91 -17.54
CA VAL A 275 -2.99 18.04 -17.02
C VAL A 275 -3.81 19.03 -16.19
N GLU A 276 -5.06 19.34 -16.55
CA GLU A 276 -5.83 20.35 -15.81
C GLU A 276 -6.26 19.83 -14.42
N TYR A 277 -6.60 18.53 -14.30
CA TYR A 277 -6.96 17.90 -13.02
C TYR A 277 -5.80 18.00 -12.02
N ALA A 278 -4.59 17.67 -12.47
CA ALA A 278 -3.41 17.69 -11.62
C ALA A 278 -2.94 19.12 -11.30
N ARG A 279 -3.13 20.10 -12.19
CA ARG A 279 -2.56 21.46 -12.10
C ARG A 279 -2.96 22.23 -10.85
N ASP A 280 -4.24 22.23 -10.48
CA ASP A 280 -4.69 22.99 -9.32
C ASP A 280 -4.34 22.29 -8.01
N LEU A 281 -4.43 20.95 -8.01
CA LEU A 281 -4.10 20.13 -6.85
C LEU A 281 -2.58 20.13 -6.57
N SER A 282 -1.74 20.21 -7.60
CA SER A 282 -0.28 20.25 -7.47
C SER A 282 0.26 21.54 -6.85
N LYS A 283 -0.58 22.59 -6.71
CA LYS A 283 -0.19 23.83 -6.04
C LYS A 283 -0.10 23.65 -4.52
N GLN A 284 -0.80 22.67 -3.96
CA GLN A 284 -0.74 22.35 -2.55
C GLN A 284 0.58 21.63 -2.24
N LYS A 285 1.34 22.15 -1.27
CA LYS A 285 2.67 21.64 -0.89
C LYS A 285 2.82 21.39 0.61
N ASP A 286 1.81 21.76 1.40
CA ASP A 286 1.84 21.64 2.87
C ASP A 286 1.56 20.22 3.36
N LEU A 287 0.90 19.39 2.53
CA LEU A 287 0.67 17.97 2.77
C LEU A 287 0.82 17.18 1.47
N PRO A 288 1.06 15.86 1.55
CA PRO A 288 1.08 14.99 0.37
C PRO A 288 -0.23 15.05 -0.41
N SER A 289 -0.14 14.95 -1.75
CA SER A 289 -1.32 14.88 -2.61
C SER A 289 -2.14 13.60 -2.35
N HIS A 290 -3.43 13.64 -2.66
CA HIS A 290 -4.27 12.45 -2.63
C HIS A 290 -3.89 11.47 -3.76
N ASN A 291 -4.11 10.17 -3.54
CA ASN A 291 -3.72 9.12 -4.48
C ASN A 291 -4.40 9.27 -5.87
N HIS A 292 -5.63 9.80 -5.95
CA HIS A 292 -6.32 10.10 -7.21
C HIS A 292 -5.49 11.04 -8.11
N THR A 293 -4.92 12.09 -7.52
CA THR A 293 -4.05 13.03 -8.23
C THR A 293 -2.73 12.39 -8.63
N MET A 294 -2.20 11.49 -7.79
CA MET A 294 -0.97 10.75 -8.09
C MET A 294 -1.12 9.76 -9.25
N PHE A 295 -2.29 9.11 -9.42
CA PHE A 295 -2.56 8.28 -10.61
C PHE A 295 -2.45 9.10 -11.90
N CYS A 296 -3.07 10.28 -11.91
CA CYS A 296 -2.98 11.21 -13.02
C CYS A 296 -1.54 11.67 -13.27
N ALA A 297 -0.84 12.11 -12.23
CA ALA A 297 0.56 12.57 -12.31
C ALA A 297 1.53 11.48 -12.79
N LEU A 298 1.36 10.23 -12.34
CA LEU A 298 2.17 9.10 -12.81
C LEU A 298 1.92 8.84 -14.30
N SER A 299 0.66 8.90 -14.74
CA SER A 299 0.30 8.79 -16.16
C SER A 299 0.98 9.89 -16.98
N LEU A 300 0.87 11.14 -16.54
CA LEU A 300 1.53 12.30 -17.18
C LEU A 300 3.05 12.16 -17.23
N THR A 301 3.67 11.54 -16.21
CA THR A 301 5.12 11.28 -16.19
C THR A 301 5.54 10.32 -17.31
N TYR A 302 4.82 9.21 -17.48
CA TYR A 302 5.10 8.23 -18.54
C TYR A 302 4.81 8.78 -19.94
N ILE A 303 3.70 9.51 -20.08
CA ILE A 303 3.31 10.16 -21.33
C ILE A 303 4.36 11.23 -21.70
N HIS A 304 4.76 12.08 -20.76
CA HIS A 304 5.82 13.06 -20.99
C HIS A 304 7.11 12.41 -21.49
N ASP A 305 7.60 11.36 -20.82
CA ASP A 305 8.83 10.65 -21.20
C ASP A 305 8.79 10.14 -22.65
N TYR A 306 7.64 9.63 -23.10
CA TYR A 306 7.44 9.20 -24.48
C TYR A 306 7.41 10.38 -25.46
N PHE A 307 6.53 11.36 -25.23
CA PHE A 307 6.27 12.42 -26.19
C PHE A 307 7.43 13.41 -26.30
N ILE A 308 8.15 13.73 -25.22
CA ILE A 308 9.28 14.67 -25.29
C ILE A 308 10.44 14.12 -26.13
N LYS A 309 10.65 12.80 -26.09
CA LYS A 309 11.69 12.10 -26.86
C LYS A 309 11.31 11.99 -28.33
N ARG A 310 10.08 11.56 -28.61
CA ARG A 310 9.62 11.24 -29.96
C ARG A 310 9.11 12.46 -30.73
N TYR A 311 8.59 13.46 -30.04
CA TYR A 311 7.99 14.66 -30.61
C TYR A 311 8.50 15.94 -29.90
N PRO A 312 9.80 16.26 -30.01
CA PRO A 312 10.40 17.44 -29.35
C PRO A 312 9.76 18.77 -29.78
N GLU A 313 9.02 18.78 -30.89
CA GLU A 313 8.24 19.92 -31.39
C GLU A 313 7.05 20.25 -30.48
N LEU A 314 6.56 19.30 -29.68
CA LEU A 314 5.46 19.49 -28.72
C LEU A 314 5.96 20.09 -27.40
N SER A 315 6.42 21.34 -27.43
CA SER A 315 7.04 21.99 -26.25
C SER A 315 6.16 22.05 -25.00
N PHE A 316 4.82 22.06 -25.15
CA PHE A 316 3.87 22.08 -24.04
C PHE A 316 3.94 20.84 -23.14
N VAL A 317 4.46 19.70 -23.63
CA VAL A 317 4.53 18.47 -22.81
C VAL A 317 5.46 18.63 -21.62
N LYS A 318 6.40 19.59 -21.65
CA LYS A 318 7.29 19.91 -20.52
C LYS A 318 6.50 20.31 -19.27
N GLU A 319 5.36 20.98 -19.43
CA GLU A 319 4.47 21.37 -18.32
C GLU A 319 3.94 20.12 -17.58
N TRP A 320 3.70 19.02 -18.30
CA TRP A 320 3.15 17.79 -17.71
C TRP A 320 4.08 17.19 -16.66
N LYS A 321 5.40 17.21 -16.92
CA LYS A 321 6.39 16.75 -15.96
C LYS A 321 6.48 17.69 -14.76
N GLU A 322 6.47 18.99 -15.00
CA GLU A 322 6.50 19.98 -13.92
C GLU A 322 5.30 19.82 -12.97
N ILE A 323 4.10 19.67 -13.52
CA ILE A 323 2.88 19.44 -12.72
C ILE A 323 2.98 18.11 -11.97
N ALA A 324 3.41 17.02 -12.63
CA ALA A 324 3.58 15.73 -11.97
C ALA A 324 4.58 15.80 -10.81
N ASP A 325 5.71 16.48 -10.99
CA ASP A 325 6.73 16.65 -9.95
C ASP A 325 6.21 17.46 -8.76
N ASN A 326 5.33 18.43 -9.02
CA ASN A 326 4.65 19.19 -7.99
C ASN A 326 3.60 18.35 -7.24
N VAL A 327 2.92 17.40 -7.88
CA VAL A 327 2.03 16.45 -7.19
C VAL A 327 2.81 15.58 -6.20
N PHE A 328 4.01 15.12 -6.59
CA PHE A 328 4.92 14.36 -5.74
C PHE A 328 5.86 15.25 -4.89
N TYR A 329 5.57 16.54 -4.75
CA TYR A 329 6.48 17.51 -4.14
C TYR A 329 6.92 17.11 -2.73
N THR A 330 6.02 16.70 -1.85
CA THR A 330 6.38 16.32 -0.47
C THR A 330 7.38 15.17 -0.44
N PHE A 331 7.16 14.12 -1.22
CA PHE A 331 8.07 12.97 -1.33
C PHE A 331 9.42 13.34 -1.97
N ASN A 332 9.40 14.25 -2.95
CA ASN A 332 10.62 14.83 -3.53
C ASN A 332 11.39 15.72 -2.53
N ASN A 333 10.75 16.16 -1.44
CA ASN A 333 11.30 17.07 -0.43
C ASN A 333 11.28 16.45 0.97
N LYS A 334 11.65 15.17 1.06
CA LYS A 334 11.89 14.40 2.30
C LYS A 334 10.65 14.01 3.11
N GLY A 335 9.44 14.25 2.62
CA GLY A 335 8.24 13.61 3.15
C GLY A 335 8.25 12.09 2.89
N TRP A 336 7.73 11.31 3.83
CA TRP A 336 7.70 9.85 3.78
C TRP A 336 6.29 9.26 3.97
N LYS A 337 5.41 9.95 4.71
CA LYS A 337 4.07 9.46 5.02
C LYS A 337 3.06 9.84 3.93
N PRO A 338 2.22 8.91 3.44
CA PRO A 338 1.04 9.20 2.64
C PRO A 338 0.02 10.13 3.32
N TYR A 339 -0.85 10.75 2.53
CA TYR A 339 -2.00 11.51 3.05
C TYR A 339 -3.03 10.62 3.75
N CYS A 340 -3.18 9.37 3.28
CA CYS A 340 -4.03 8.36 3.89
C CYS A 340 -3.29 7.70 5.07
N ASP A 341 -3.95 7.61 6.23
CA ASP A 341 -3.45 6.82 7.36
C ASP A 341 -4.32 5.58 7.58
N ASP A 342 -4.06 4.58 6.76
CA ASP A 342 -4.76 3.31 6.79
C ASP A 342 -3.78 2.17 6.45
N SER A 343 -4.25 0.93 6.46
CA SER A 343 -3.39 -0.24 6.19
C SER A 343 -3.34 -0.67 4.71
N HIS A 344 -4.24 -0.16 3.87
CA HIS A 344 -4.39 -0.54 2.46
C HIS A 344 -4.00 0.58 1.48
N TYR A 345 -4.73 1.69 1.45
CA TYR A 345 -4.53 2.80 0.51
C TYR A 345 -3.19 3.50 0.73
N SER A 346 -2.71 3.63 1.97
CA SER A 346 -1.38 4.15 2.25
C SER A 346 -0.29 3.26 1.64
N ASN A 347 -0.36 1.95 1.88
CA ASN A 347 0.71 0.98 1.65
C ASN A 347 0.73 0.42 0.23
N GLN A 348 -0.44 0.11 -0.32
CA GLN A 348 -0.60 -0.61 -1.59
C GLN A 348 -1.06 0.30 -2.72
N VAL A 349 -1.65 1.45 -2.39
CA VAL A 349 -2.10 2.42 -3.41
C VAL A 349 -1.13 3.58 -3.54
N THR A 350 -0.95 4.34 -2.46
CA THR A 350 -0.22 5.61 -2.47
C THR A 350 1.28 5.39 -2.53
N LEU A 351 1.85 4.58 -1.62
CA LEU A 351 3.28 4.26 -1.68
C LEU A 351 3.64 3.50 -2.96
N HIS A 352 2.76 2.66 -3.50
CA HIS A 352 2.98 2.07 -4.83
C HIS A 352 3.21 3.16 -5.90
N LEU A 353 2.35 4.17 -5.96
CA LEU A 353 2.47 5.28 -6.91
C LEU A 353 3.75 6.09 -6.69
N VAL A 354 4.09 6.39 -5.44
CA VAL A 354 5.31 7.13 -5.07
C VAL A 354 6.56 6.36 -5.49
N PHE A 355 6.62 5.06 -5.20
CA PHE A 355 7.75 4.21 -5.57
C PHE A 355 7.83 4.02 -7.10
N SER A 356 6.70 3.89 -7.79
CA SER A 356 6.64 3.79 -9.27
C SER A 356 7.08 5.08 -9.95
N TYR A 357 6.73 6.24 -9.41
CA TYR A 357 7.23 7.53 -9.86
C TYR A 357 8.73 7.67 -9.56
N SER A 358 9.16 7.41 -8.32
CA SER A 358 10.54 7.67 -7.90
C SER A 358 11.55 6.71 -8.52
N ILE A 359 11.18 5.45 -8.75
CA ILE A 359 12.06 4.51 -9.49
C ILE A 359 12.17 4.90 -10.96
N PHE A 360 11.18 5.59 -11.53
CA PHE A 360 11.21 6.05 -12.91
C PHE A 360 11.94 7.38 -13.09
N GLU A 361 11.88 8.26 -12.09
CA GLU A 361 12.58 9.54 -12.03
C GLU A 361 14.11 9.36 -12.12
N GLU A 362 14.83 10.27 -12.78
CA GLU A 362 16.28 10.12 -13.02
C GLU A 362 17.14 10.26 -11.76
N GLU A 363 16.73 11.11 -10.81
CA GLU A 363 17.48 11.40 -9.60
C GLU A 363 17.03 10.55 -8.39
N HIS A 364 15.99 9.74 -8.55
CA HIS A 364 15.42 8.86 -7.52
C HIS A 364 15.28 9.53 -6.15
N ARG A 365 14.82 10.79 -6.11
CA ARG A 365 14.93 11.67 -4.93
C ARG A 365 14.37 11.05 -3.66
N PHE A 366 13.15 10.52 -3.74
CA PHE A 366 12.48 9.89 -2.60
C PHE A 366 13.19 8.59 -2.18
N LEU A 367 13.55 7.73 -3.13
CA LEU A 367 14.26 6.47 -2.83
C LEU A 367 15.65 6.71 -2.19
N ASN A 368 16.34 7.78 -2.58
CA ASN A 368 17.63 8.19 -2.02
C ASN A 368 17.52 8.87 -0.65
N THR A 369 16.33 9.29 -0.22
CA THR A 369 16.11 10.01 1.03
C THR A 369 15.16 9.27 1.96
N SER A 370 13.86 9.40 1.74
CA SER A 370 12.79 9.03 2.68
C SER A 370 12.33 7.58 2.62
N ALA A 371 12.69 6.81 1.59
CA ALA A 371 12.30 5.40 1.50
C ALA A 371 12.79 4.55 2.68
N LYS A 372 13.89 4.92 3.33
CA LYS A 372 14.37 4.25 4.54
C LYS A 372 13.43 4.42 5.74
N GLU A 373 12.75 5.56 5.85
CA GLU A 373 11.73 5.76 6.90
C GLU A 373 10.50 4.90 6.63
N VAL A 374 10.09 4.76 5.36
CA VAL A 374 9.03 3.80 4.97
C VAL A 374 9.43 2.36 5.33
N ALA A 375 10.67 1.95 5.10
CA ALA A 375 11.14 0.62 5.49
C ALA A 375 11.07 0.39 7.00
N LYS A 376 11.50 1.37 7.81
CA LYS A 376 11.38 1.30 9.29
C LYS A 376 9.92 1.20 9.72
N TRP A 377 9.05 2.00 9.12
CA TRP A 377 7.63 2.00 9.41
C TRP A 377 6.96 0.66 9.07
N LEU A 378 7.20 0.11 7.88
CA LEU A 378 6.67 -1.20 7.47
C LEU A 378 7.14 -2.33 8.41
N LYS A 379 8.41 -2.31 8.84
CA LYS A 379 8.94 -3.28 9.82
C LYS A 379 8.26 -3.17 11.19
N ALA A 380 7.90 -1.96 11.62
CA ALA A 380 7.23 -1.72 12.89
C ALA A 380 5.76 -2.17 12.88
N ILE A 381 5.05 -1.98 11.76
CA ILE A 381 3.62 -2.32 11.68
C ILE A 381 3.34 -3.78 11.31
N MET A 382 4.31 -4.50 10.73
CA MET A 382 4.08 -5.88 10.27
C MET A 382 3.75 -6.83 11.43
N GLY A 383 2.63 -7.55 11.37
CA GLY A 383 2.22 -8.51 12.41
C GLY A 383 3.12 -9.74 12.50
N GLN A 384 2.94 -10.55 13.55
CA GLN A 384 3.73 -11.78 13.78
C GLN A 384 3.49 -12.86 12.70
N ASN A 385 2.30 -12.86 12.11
CA ASN A 385 1.90 -13.69 10.96
C ASN A 385 2.43 -13.16 9.61
N GLY A 386 3.23 -12.10 9.62
CA GLY A 386 3.77 -11.47 8.41
C GLY A 386 2.76 -10.63 7.63
N MET A 387 1.62 -10.27 8.22
CA MET A 387 0.58 -9.45 7.58
C MET A 387 0.48 -8.07 8.24
N VAL A 388 0.15 -7.03 7.48
CA VAL A 388 -0.16 -5.71 8.04
C VAL A 388 -1.54 -5.75 8.73
N PRO A 389 -1.67 -5.22 9.96
CA PRO A 389 -2.96 -5.14 10.65
C PRO A 389 -3.98 -4.27 9.92
N SER A 390 -5.27 -4.59 10.03
CA SER A 390 -6.32 -3.79 9.41
C SER A 390 -6.72 -2.61 10.29
N TYR A 391 -6.51 -1.41 9.76
CA TYR A 391 -6.97 -0.12 10.30
C TYR A 391 -7.27 0.86 9.15
N GLY A 392 -8.02 1.93 9.45
CA GLY A 392 -8.63 2.80 8.44
C GLY A 392 -9.53 2.03 7.47
N ASP A 393 -9.60 2.47 6.20
CA ASP A 393 -10.32 1.76 5.12
C ASP A 393 -9.66 0.42 4.71
N GLY A 394 -8.67 -0.05 5.47
CA GLY A 394 -8.04 -1.35 5.25
C GLY A 394 -8.94 -2.54 5.61
N SER A 395 -8.54 -3.71 5.12
CA SER A 395 -9.17 -4.99 5.47
C SER A 395 -8.19 -6.14 5.25
N VAL A 396 -8.57 -7.34 5.69
CA VAL A 396 -7.83 -8.59 5.41
C VAL A 396 -7.57 -8.86 3.92
N LYS A 397 -8.27 -8.15 3.01
CA LYS A 397 -8.12 -8.31 1.55
C LYS A 397 -6.76 -7.88 1.01
N SER A 398 -5.98 -7.17 1.82
CA SER A 398 -4.72 -6.53 1.42
C SER A 398 -3.65 -6.74 2.46
N PRO A 399 -3.17 -7.98 2.59
CA PRO A 399 -2.44 -8.42 3.76
C PRO A 399 -0.97 -7.97 3.78
N TYR A 400 -0.39 -7.64 2.62
CA TYR A 400 1.03 -7.32 2.52
C TYR A 400 1.36 -6.37 1.34
N PRO A 401 2.18 -5.33 1.53
CA PRO A 401 2.60 -4.42 0.45
C PRO A 401 3.79 -4.99 -0.33
N ALA A 402 3.53 -5.97 -1.19
CA ALA A 402 4.56 -6.75 -1.88
C ALA A 402 5.40 -5.91 -2.86
N PHE A 403 4.78 -4.98 -3.60
CA PHE A 403 5.52 -4.09 -4.52
C PHE A 403 6.52 -3.21 -3.79
N VAL A 404 6.03 -2.47 -2.78
CA VAL A 404 6.85 -1.53 -2.01
C VAL A 404 7.99 -2.27 -1.31
N SER A 405 7.70 -3.44 -0.72
CA SER A 405 8.71 -4.26 -0.05
C SER A 405 9.79 -4.76 -1.01
N SER A 406 9.41 -5.15 -2.24
CA SER A 406 10.35 -5.63 -3.25
C SER A 406 11.25 -4.51 -3.78
N VAL A 407 10.69 -3.32 -4.03
CA VAL A 407 11.50 -2.14 -4.43
C VAL A 407 12.43 -1.71 -3.30
N LEU A 408 11.95 -1.69 -2.04
CA LEU A 408 12.79 -1.39 -0.89
C LEU A 408 13.95 -2.38 -0.78
N ALA A 409 13.67 -3.67 -0.75
CA ALA A 409 14.70 -4.71 -0.69
C ALA A 409 15.74 -4.51 -1.80
N HIS A 410 15.30 -4.32 -3.05
CA HIS A 410 16.18 -4.12 -4.20
C HIS A 410 17.01 -2.84 -4.13
N TYR A 411 16.36 -1.69 -3.94
CA TYR A 411 16.99 -0.38 -4.11
C TYR A 411 17.87 -0.02 -2.92
N THR A 412 17.41 -0.30 -1.69
CA THR A 412 18.17 -0.01 -0.48
C THR A 412 19.07 -1.17 -0.03
N LYS A 413 19.04 -2.31 -0.76
CA LYS A 413 19.74 -3.57 -0.42
C LYS A 413 19.36 -4.09 0.96
N ASP A 414 18.10 -3.92 1.34
CA ASP A 414 17.58 -4.27 2.66
C ASP A 414 17.17 -5.75 2.71
N GLY A 415 18.07 -6.58 3.25
CA GLY A 415 17.84 -8.01 3.46
C GLY A 415 16.72 -8.33 4.45
N GLU A 416 16.37 -7.40 5.34
CA GLU A 416 15.27 -7.56 6.30
C GLU A 416 13.91 -7.42 5.63
N MET A 417 13.79 -6.47 4.70
CA MET A 417 12.59 -6.37 3.86
C MET A 417 12.43 -7.60 2.97
N LYS A 418 13.53 -8.13 2.41
CA LYS A 418 13.49 -9.40 1.66
C LYS A 418 13.01 -10.55 2.55
N TRP A 419 13.53 -10.66 3.76
CA TRP A 419 13.14 -11.70 4.72
C TRP A 419 11.67 -11.59 5.13
N LEU A 420 11.15 -10.38 5.39
CA LEU A 420 9.74 -10.18 5.71
C LEU A 420 8.83 -10.64 4.57
N PHE A 421 9.22 -10.37 3.32
CA PHE A 421 8.44 -10.81 2.16
C PHE A 421 8.47 -12.34 1.98
N GLU A 422 9.62 -12.97 2.18
CA GLU A 422 9.75 -14.43 2.16
C GLU A 422 8.97 -15.10 3.29
N ARG A 423 9.06 -14.55 4.51
CA ARG A 423 8.31 -14.99 5.67
C ARG A 423 6.81 -14.89 5.44
N PHE A 424 6.31 -13.78 4.90
CA PHE A 424 4.89 -13.66 4.56
C PHE A 424 4.42 -14.81 3.65
N LYS A 425 5.20 -15.17 2.61
CA LYS A 425 4.89 -16.30 1.71
C LYS A 425 5.04 -17.67 2.38
N GLU A 426 5.95 -17.82 3.33
CA GLU A 426 6.13 -19.04 4.12
C GLU A 426 4.93 -19.29 5.02
N LEU A 427 4.50 -18.26 5.75
CA LEU A 427 3.43 -18.34 6.73
C LEU A 427 2.04 -18.37 6.12
N ASN A 428 1.88 -17.88 4.89
CA ASN A 428 0.58 -17.78 4.25
C ASN A 428 0.63 -18.46 2.86
N PRO A 429 0.89 -19.79 2.80
CA PRO A 429 1.07 -20.51 1.54
C PRO A 429 -0.17 -20.46 0.64
N GLU A 430 -1.36 -20.43 1.23
CA GLU A 430 -2.65 -20.25 0.54
C GLU A 430 -2.81 -18.87 -0.11
N LEU A 431 -2.05 -17.87 0.34
CA LEU A 431 -2.01 -16.53 -0.24
C LEU A 431 -0.87 -16.35 -1.25
N ARG A 432 -0.07 -17.40 -1.52
CA ARG A 432 1.05 -17.30 -2.47
C ARG A 432 0.54 -16.89 -3.84
N GLY A 433 1.00 -15.73 -4.26
CA GLY A 433 0.65 -15.13 -5.52
C GLY A 433 -0.72 -14.45 -5.56
N MET A 434 -1.55 -14.56 -4.50
CA MET A 434 -2.67 -13.63 -4.27
C MET A 434 -2.17 -12.24 -3.84
N ASP A 435 -1.00 -12.19 -3.21
CA ASP A 435 -0.25 -10.96 -2.90
C ASP A 435 0.13 -10.17 -4.16
N HIS A 436 0.36 -10.87 -5.28
CA HIS A 436 0.62 -10.29 -6.59
C HIS A 436 -0.65 -10.02 -7.42
N GLU A 437 -1.74 -10.72 -7.14
CA GLU A 437 -3.03 -10.63 -7.84
C GLU A 437 -3.82 -9.36 -7.51
N ARG A 438 -3.66 -8.84 -6.28
CA ARG A 438 -4.48 -7.73 -5.76
C ARG A 438 -3.71 -6.50 -5.31
N ASP A 439 -2.39 -6.62 -5.09
CA ASP A 439 -1.53 -5.43 -5.13
C ASP A 439 -1.56 -4.97 -6.59
N PHE A 440 -2.29 -3.89 -6.86
CA PHE A 440 -2.81 -3.48 -8.17
C PHE A 440 -1.84 -3.61 -9.38
N ARG A 441 -0.53 -3.77 -9.16
CA ARG A 441 0.54 -3.38 -10.08
C ARG A 441 1.90 -4.07 -9.80
N LEU A 442 1.96 -5.33 -9.37
CA LEU A 442 3.23 -6.11 -9.40
C LEU A 442 3.53 -6.63 -10.82
N GLN A 443 3.73 -5.69 -11.76
CA GLN A 443 4.19 -6.00 -13.12
C GLN A 443 5.70 -6.36 -13.14
N ARG A 444 6.42 -6.14 -12.03
CA ARG A 444 7.88 -6.28 -11.87
C ARG A 444 8.17 -6.83 -10.47
N GLN A 445 8.97 -7.89 -10.35
CA GLN A 445 9.25 -8.56 -9.06
C GLN A 445 10.48 -7.98 -8.33
N PHE A 446 11.35 -7.26 -9.05
CA PHE A 446 12.54 -6.59 -8.49
C PHE A 446 13.54 -7.57 -7.85
N ASP A 447 13.58 -8.80 -8.35
CA ASP A 447 14.46 -9.81 -7.80
C ASP A 447 15.90 -9.63 -8.28
N SER A 448 16.68 -8.95 -7.46
CA SER A 448 18.06 -8.56 -7.74
C SER A 448 19.11 -9.36 -6.97
N GLY A 449 18.70 -10.45 -6.31
CA GLY A 449 19.61 -11.32 -5.55
C GLY A 449 20.01 -10.77 -4.18
N VAL A 450 19.20 -9.87 -3.60
CA VAL A 450 19.39 -9.41 -2.23
C VAL A 450 19.26 -10.58 -1.27
N VAL A 451 20.28 -10.77 -0.44
CA VAL A 451 20.32 -11.87 0.53
C VAL A 451 19.35 -11.58 1.67
N SER A 452 18.46 -12.52 1.93
CA SER A 452 17.51 -12.49 3.03
C SER A 452 18.21 -12.47 4.38
N ARG A 453 17.75 -11.61 5.31
CA ARG A 453 18.31 -11.46 6.66
C ARG A 453 17.19 -11.24 7.67
N VAL A 454 17.19 -11.99 8.78
CA VAL A 454 16.25 -11.76 9.88
C VAL A 454 16.39 -10.31 10.41
N PRO A 455 15.30 -9.56 10.64
CA PRO A 455 15.36 -8.21 11.16
C PRO A 455 15.98 -8.11 12.56
N ASP A 456 16.84 -7.10 12.76
CA ASP A 456 17.29 -6.71 14.09
C ASP A 456 16.08 -6.25 14.92
N THR A 457 15.81 -6.92 16.05
CA THR A 457 14.59 -6.67 16.82
C THR A 457 14.84 -5.64 17.92
N SER A 458 14.49 -4.38 17.64
CA SER A 458 14.23 -3.40 18.71
C SER A 458 12.94 -3.78 19.41
N VAL A 459 13.00 -4.10 20.70
CA VAL A 459 11.83 -4.60 21.42
C VAL A 459 10.68 -3.60 21.46
N VAL A 460 10.99 -2.30 21.53
CA VAL A 460 10.01 -1.24 21.33
C VAL A 460 10.46 -0.32 20.20
N SER A 461 9.63 -0.20 19.17
CA SER A 461 9.88 0.65 18.01
C SER A 461 8.85 1.78 17.97
N ARG A 462 9.30 3.03 18.05
CA ARG A 462 8.48 4.23 17.93
C ARG A 462 8.81 4.94 16.63
N ILE A 463 7.83 5.06 15.75
CA ILE A 463 7.95 5.79 14.49
C ILE A 463 7.42 7.21 14.72
N LEU A 464 8.26 8.23 14.53
CA LEU A 464 7.84 9.62 14.66
C LEU A 464 6.90 10.01 13.52
N LEU A 465 6.16 11.11 13.70
CA LEU A 465 5.33 11.67 12.63
C LEU A 465 6.17 12.12 11.43
N ASP A 466 5.55 12.22 10.26
CA ASP A 466 6.13 12.98 9.17
C ASP A 466 6.13 14.49 9.51
N GLN A 467 7.20 15.19 9.13
CA GLN A 467 7.34 16.61 9.43
C GLN A 467 6.23 17.46 8.78
N TYR A 468 5.76 17.11 7.58
CA TYR A 468 4.63 17.79 6.94
C TYR A 468 3.34 17.59 7.76
N THR A 469 3.11 16.37 8.27
CA THR A 469 1.96 16.03 9.11
C THR A 469 1.93 16.82 10.42
N TYR A 470 3.09 17.08 11.03
CA TYR A 470 3.19 17.87 12.26
C TYR A 470 3.08 19.37 11.98
N ASP A 471 3.84 19.88 11.01
CA ASP A 471 3.95 21.32 10.73
C ASP A 471 2.68 21.92 10.10
N VAL A 472 1.79 21.11 9.50
CA VAL A 472 0.63 21.61 8.74
C VAL A 472 -0.25 22.53 9.57
N TRP A 473 -0.40 22.30 10.88
CA TRP A 473 -1.18 23.17 11.75
C TRP A 473 -0.58 24.57 11.89
N GLN A 474 0.75 24.70 11.88
CA GLN A 474 1.41 25.99 11.91
C GLN A 474 1.43 26.65 10.52
N LYS A 475 1.68 25.88 9.47
CA LYS A 475 1.83 26.38 8.09
C LYS A 475 0.49 26.75 7.47
N ASN A 476 -0.50 25.88 7.61
CA ASN A 476 -1.79 26.00 6.94
C ASN A 476 -2.95 25.33 7.72
N PRO A 477 -3.48 26.00 8.76
CA PRO A 477 -4.57 25.46 9.58
C PRO A 477 -5.83 25.05 8.79
N GLY A 478 -6.09 25.71 7.66
CA GLY A 478 -7.26 25.40 6.82
C GLY A 478 -7.16 24.03 6.14
N VAL A 479 -5.94 23.63 5.78
CA VAL A 479 -5.63 22.30 5.24
C VAL A 479 -5.55 21.28 6.37
N ALA A 480 -4.91 21.65 7.49
CA ALA A 480 -4.78 20.79 8.66
C ALA A 480 -6.14 20.25 9.14
N LYS A 481 -7.18 21.10 9.17
CA LYS A 481 -8.56 20.71 9.56
C LYS A 481 -9.22 19.65 8.68
N ARG A 482 -8.71 19.43 7.46
CA ARG A 482 -9.19 18.37 6.55
C ARG A 482 -8.46 17.05 6.78
N PHE A 483 -7.36 17.09 7.51
CA PHE A 483 -6.51 15.94 7.82
C PHE A 483 -6.73 15.49 9.28
N ASN A 484 -6.78 16.43 10.22
CA ASN A 484 -6.96 16.16 11.65
C ASN A 484 -7.92 17.17 12.30
N THR A 485 -8.51 16.80 13.43
CA THR A 485 -9.50 17.60 14.17
C THR A 485 -8.85 18.69 15.02
N THR A 486 -7.69 18.39 15.62
CA THR A 486 -7.02 19.28 16.58
C THR A 486 -5.53 19.40 16.32
N PRO A 487 -4.88 20.54 16.64
CA PRO A 487 -3.42 20.65 16.57
C PRO A 487 -2.72 19.74 17.59
N PRO A 488 -1.44 19.39 17.36
CA PRO A 488 -0.64 18.66 18.34
C PRO A 488 -0.51 19.45 19.65
N ALA A 489 -0.66 18.75 20.79
CA ALA A 489 -0.67 19.34 22.13
C ALA A 489 0.70 19.26 22.86
N GLY A 490 1.76 18.87 22.14
CA GLY A 490 3.12 18.66 22.64
C GLY A 490 4.16 18.88 21.56
N SER A 491 5.42 18.61 21.87
CA SER A 491 6.52 18.77 20.91
C SER A 491 6.49 17.69 19.83
N TYR A 492 7.23 17.91 18.74
CA TYR A 492 7.35 16.94 17.65
C TYR A 492 7.94 15.61 18.15
N GLU A 493 8.92 15.68 19.06
CA GLU A 493 9.62 14.51 19.62
C GLU A 493 8.74 13.67 20.56
N ASP A 494 7.67 14.26 21.08
CA ASP A 494 6.66 13.59 21.89
C ASP A 494 5.60 12.92 21.02
N CYS A 495 5.35 13.45 19.82
CA CYS A 495 4.33 12.92 18.91
C CYS A 495 4.88 11.78 18.04
N PHE A 496 4.04 10.79 17.74
CA PHE A 496 4.45 9.62 16.95
C PHE A 496 3.33 9.14 16.01
N ASP A 497 3.71 8.44 14.95
CA ASP A 497 2.80 7.83 13.97
C ASP A 497 2.31 6.46 14.45
N LYS A 498 3.24 5.56 14.80
CA LYS A 498 2.94 4.22 15.32
C LYS A 498 3.97 3.81 16.37
N VAL A 499 3.55 3.00 17.33
CA VAL A 499 4.47 2.35 18.29
C VAL A 499 4.17 0.86 18.36
N SER A 500 5.22 0.04 18.28
CA SER A 500 5.10 -1.41 18.38
C SER A 500 5.99 -1.97 19.48
N ILE A 501 5.51 -3.00 20.19
CA ILE A 501 6.34 -3.86 21.05
C ILE A 501 6.45 -5.23 20.37
N ARG A 502 7.67 -5.73 20.17
CA ARG A 502 7.96 -7.05 19.59
C ARG A 502 9.02 -7.77 20.42
N THR A 503 8.68 -8.90 21.02
CA THR A 503 9.65 -9.64 21.85
C THR A 503 10.59 -10.55 21.06
N GLY A 504 10.33 -10.72 19.76
CA GLY A 504 11.09 -11.51 18.79
C GLY A 504 10.23 -11.92 17.59
N TRP A 505 10.69 -12.89 16.79
CA TRP A 505 10.04 -13.33 15.55
C TRP A 505 9.56 -14.79 15.58
N ASP A 506 9.65 -15.48 16.73
CA ASP A 506 9.04 -16.82 16.89
C ASP A 506 7.51 -16.65 17.03
N GLU A 507 6.74 -17.27 16.13
CA GLU A 507 5.27 -17.12 16.12
C GLU A 507 4.59 -17.52 17.42
N LEU A 508 5.15 -18.48 18.14
CA LEU A 508 4.49 -19.13 19.27
C LEU A 508 4.98 -18.57 20.59
N ARG A 509 6.25 -18.17 20.63
CA ARG A 509 6.94 -17.74 21.86
C ARG A 509 7.08 -16.23 21.98
N ASP A 510 6.97 -15.50 20.88
CA ASP A 510 7.09 -14.05 20.88
C ASP A 510 5.76 -13.35 20.70
N ASP A 511 5.62 -12.24 21.42
CA ASP A 511 4.45 -11.40 21.40
C ASP A 511 4.69 -10.18 20.50
N PHE A 512 3.63 -9.75 19.84
CA PHE A 512 3.60 -8.52 19.04
C PHE A 512 2.43 -7.65 19.46
N PHE A 513 2.65 -6.35 19.50
CA PHE A 513 1.67 -5.37 19.90
C PHE A 513 1.87 -4.08 19.11
N LEU A 514 0.78 -3.47 18.62
CA LEU A 514 0.81 -2.25 17.80
C LEU A 514 -0.26 -1.25 18.25
N ILE A 515 0.15 0.01 18.46
CA ILE A 515 -0.72 1.14 18.80
C ILE A 515 -0.59 2.25 17.77
N ASP A 516 -1.72 2.90 17.49
CA ASP A 516 -1.79 4.12 16.71
C ASP A 516 -1.41 5.38 17.50
N GLY A 517 -0.51 6.19 16.95
CA GLY A 517 -0.16 7.51 17.48
C GLY A 517 -0.88 8.67 16.78
N LEU A 518 -1.42 8.43 15.59
CA LEU A 518 -1.99 9.43 14.70
C LEU A 518 -3.43 9.05 14.34
N GLY A 519 -4.40 9.55 15.10
CA GLY A 519 -5.81 9.49 14.70
C GLY A 519 -6.08 10.60 13.68
N SER A 520 -6.64 10.26 12.52
CA SER A 520 -6.85 11.19 11.41
C SER A 520 -8.31 11.16 10.95
N ASN A 521 -8.87 12.33 10.64
CA ASN A 521 -10.20 12.43 10.04
C ASN A 521 -10.09 12.75 8.54
N GLY A 522 -8.90 12.49 7.99
CA GLY A 522 -8.60 12.63 6.58
C GLY A 522 -9.22 11.53 5.74
N VAL A 523 -8.70 11.37 4.53
CA VAL A 523 -9.21 10.38 3.59
C VAL A 523 -8.66 8.99 3.93
N HIS A 524 -9.56 8.01 4.02
CA HIS A 524 -9.30 6.60 4.36
C HIS A 524 -8.82 6.34 5.81
N ALA A 525 -8.75 7.35 6.68
CA ALA A 525 -8.25 7.25 8.05
C ALA A 525 -9.35 7.53 9.08
N TYR A 526 -9.15 7.09 10.33
CA TYR A 526 -10.13 7.24 11.42
C TYR A 526 -9.60 7.95 12.67
N SER A 527 -10.53 8.39 13.50
CA SER A 527 -10.30 9.02 14.80
C SER A 527 -9.86 8.00 15.87
N ASP A 528 -8.77 7.28 15.63
CA ASP A 528 -8.34 6.09 16.37
C ASP A 528 -7.02 6.29 17.17
N ALA A 529 -6.65 7.53 17.48
CA ALA A 529 -5.45 7.84 18.26
C ALA A 529 -5.42 7.06 19.60
N MET A 530 -4.26 6.49 19.95
CA MET A 530 -4.05 5.54 21.05
C MET A 530 -4.81 4.20 20.92
N GLY A 531 -5.42 3.94 19.78
CA GLY A 531 -6.08 2.69 19.43
C GLY A 531 -5.11 1.52 19.36
N VAL A 532 -5.57 0.34 19.79
CA VAL A 532 -4.81 -0.90 19.61
C VAL A 532 -5.16 -1.50 18.24
N LEU A 533 -4.16 -1.54 17.36
CA LEU A 533 -4.32 -2.03 15.98
C LEU A 533 -4.14 -3.54 15.89
N ASP A 534 -3.23 -4.10 16.70
CA ASP A 534 -2.96 -5.54 16.75
C ASP A 534 -2.36 -5.92 18.12
N TYR A 535 -2.81 -7.06 18.66
CA TYR A 535 -2.13 -7.75 19.75
C TYR A 535 -2.07 -9.24 19.44
N THR A 536 -0.87 -9.77 19.30
CA THR A 536 -0.62 -11.19 19.03
C THR A 536 0.19 -11.81 20.17
N SER A 537 -0.25 -12.99 20.62
CA SER A 537 0.48 -13.81 21.58
C SER A 537 0.14 -15.28 21.37
N LYS A 538 1.08 -16.19 21.63
CA LYS A 538 0.91 -17.65 21.49
C LYS A 538 0.50 -18.08 20.06
N GLY A 539 0.91 -17.30 19.05
CA GLY A 539 0.56 -17.52 17.64
C GLY A 539 -0.86 -17.13 17.26
N ILE A 540 -1.58 -16.35 18.08
CA ILE A 540 -2.96 -15.94 17.84
C ILE A 540 -3.09 -14.41 17.96
N VAL A 541 -3.77 -13.79 16.99
CA VAL A 541 -4.10 -12.36 16.98
C VAL A 541 -5.35 -12.11 17.83
N TRP A 542 -5.22 -11.57 19.04
CA TRP A 542 -6.29 -11.47 20.04
C TRP A 542 -7.08 -10.16 20.00
N LEU A 543 -6.38 -9.02 19.89
CA LEU A 543 -7.02 -7.71 19.71
C LEU A 543 -6.74 -7.18 18.32
N VAL A 544 -7.73 -6.51 17.76
CA VAL A 544 -7.69 -5.95 16.41
C VAL A 544 -8.46 -4.65 16.36
N GLU A 545 -8.35 -3.95 15.23
CA GLU A 545 -9.29 -2.91 14.87
C GLU A 545 -10.32 -3.42 13.85
N GLU A 546 -9.90 -3.83 12.63
CA GLU A 546 -10.81 -4.41 11.60
C GLU A 546 -12.03 -3.52 11.29
N ASN A 547 -11.80 -2.23 11.06
CA ASN A 547 -12.85 -1.26 10.76
C ASN A 547 -13.32 -1.32 9.32
N ASN A 548 -12.43 -1.18 8.34
CA ASN A 548 -12.79 -0.97 6.93
C ASN A 548 -13.73 0.25 6.75
N TYR A 549 -14.00 0.68 5.51
CA TYR A 549 -14.84 1.83 5.15
C TYR A 549 -16.29 1.77 5.69
N ARG A 550 -16.70 0.68 6.35
CA ARG A 550 -18.06 0.46 6.86
C ARG A 550 -18.24 0.82 8.34
N TRP A 551 -17.16 0.86 9.11
CA TRP A 551 -17.21 1.12 10.56
C TRP A 551 -16.19 2.20 10.96
N PRO A 552 -16.30 3.42 10.39
CA PRO A 552 -15.33 4.51 10.62
C PRO A 552 -15.48 5.19 11.98
N GLU A 553 -16.55 4.92 12.73
CA GLU A 553 -16.84 5.61 13.98
C GLU A 553 -15.90 5.16 15.12
N PRO A 554 -15.45 6.07 16.02
CA PRO A 554 -14.54 5.73 17.12
C PRO A 554 -15.01 4.61 18.03
N GLU A 555 -16.32 4.40 18.18
CA GLU A 555 -16.90 3.31 18.97
C GLU A 555 -16.57 1.92 18.39
N ASN A 556 -16.19 1.86 17.11
CA ASN A 556 -15.70 0.68 16.43
C ASN A 556 -14.16 0.56 16.48
N CYS A 557 -13.45 1.49 17.11
CA CYS A 557 -11.99 1.43 17.31
C CYS A 557 -11.65 0.93 18.72
N THR A 558 -10.42 0.48 18.98
CA THR A 558 -9.98 0.06 20.33
C THR A 558 -9.51 1.26 21.18
N VAL A 559 -10.42 2.22 21.40
CA VAL A 559 -10.16 3.54 22.01
C VAL A 559 -11.08 3.83 23.21
N VAL A 560 -10.86 4.97 23.85
CA VAL A 560 -11.80 5.55 24.83
C VAL A 560 -12.67 6.59 24.14
N THR A 561 -13.99 6.56 24.36
CA THR A 561 -14.90 7.63 23.96
C THR A 561 -15.44 8.36 25.19
N ILE A 562 -15.52 9.69 25.12
CA ILE A 562 -15.91 10.55 26.25
C ILE A 562 -17.05 11.46 25.82
N ALA A 563 -18.18 11.37 26.53
CA ALA A 563 -19.27 12.32 26.44
C ALA A 563 -19.36 13.14 27.72
N LYS A 564 -19.57 14.45 27.59
CA LYS A 564 -19.72 15.42 28.67
C LYS A 564 -21.05 16.15 28.52
N ASP A 565 -21.86 16.18 29.57
CA ASP A 565 -23.17 16.85 29.62
C ASP A 565 -24.09 16.48 28.43
N GLY A 566 -24.00 15.24 27.95
CA GLY A 566 -24.77 14.71 26.83
C GLY A 566 -24.16 14.92 25.44
N TYR A 567 -22.98 15.53 25.32
CA TYR A 567 -22.30 15.80 24.05
C TYR A 567 -20.97 15.07 23.93
N ALA A 568 -20.70 14.47 22.78
CA ALA A 568 -19.37 13.98 22.40
C ALA A 568 -18.59 15.07 21.66
N SER A 569 -17.27 15.04 21.75
CA SER A 569 -16.38 15.83 20.89
C SER A 569 -15.63 14.92 19.94
N ASP A 570 -15.02 15.53 18.92
CA ASP A 570 -13.99 14.86 18.12
C ASP A 570 -12.87 14.33 19.02
N VAL A 571 -12.29 13.18 18.64
CA VAL A 571 -11.10 12.62 19.28
C VAL A 571 -9.88 13.44 18.83
N PRO A 572 -9.02 13.91 19.76
CA PRO A 572 -7.76 14.56 19.39
C PRO A 572 -6.85 13.59 18.64
N GLY A 573 -6.24 14.03 17.55
CA GLY A 573 -5.55 13.11 16.64
C GLY A 573 -4.04 12.94 16.84
N TYR A 574 -3.41 13.67 17.76
CA TYR A 574 -1.96 13.63 17.98
C TYR A 574 -1.61 13.10 19.37
N THR A 575 -1.16 11.85 19.43
CA THR A 575 -0.77 11.20 20.69
C THR A 575 0.57 11.69 21.19
N LEU A 576 0.67 11.98 22.49
CA LEU A 576 1.94 12.25 23.17
C LEU A 576 2.47 10.99 23.83
N MET A 577 3.70 10.60 23.53
CA MET A 577 4.44 9.58 24.26
C MET A 577 5.11 10.20 25.49
N GLU A 578 4.61 9.92 26.68
CA GLU A 578 5.18 10.45 27.93
C GLU A 578 6.29 9.56 28.49
N GLU A 579 6.19 8.25 28.31
CA GLU A 579 7.19 7.30 28.81
C GLU A 579 7.20 6.00 28.00
N GLN A 580 8.40 5.48 27.74
CA GLN A 580 8.62 4.19 27.10
C GLN A 580 9.84 3.52 27.72
N LYS A 581 9.69 2.33 28.31
CA LYS A 581 10.82 1.59 28.91
C LYS A 581 10.61 0.08 28.97
N SER A 582 11.72 -0.65 28.96
CA SER A 582 11.78 -2.04 29.44
C SER A 582 11.86 -2.01 30.96
N LEU A 583 10.92 -2.65 31.65
CA LEU A 583 11.00 -2.83 33.11
C LEU A 583 12.00 -3.93 33.46
N ASP A 584 12.04 -4.98 32.64
CA ASP A 584 13.05 -6.04 32.62
C ASP A 584 13.02 -6.75 31.25
N GLU A 585 13.62 -7.94 31.15
CA GLU A 585 13.70 -8.74 29.93
C GLU A 585 12.34 -9.27 29.41
N ASN A 586 11.28 -9.26 30.24
CA ASN A 586 9.97 -9.83 29.93
C ASN A 586 8.81 -8.83 30.09
N ARG A 587 9.08 -7.60 30.59
CA ARG A 587 8.05 -6.61 30.89
C ARG A 587 8.37 -5.28 30.25
N TYR A 588 7.41 -4.74 29.50
CA TYR A 588 7.54 -3.49 28.75
C TYR A 588 6.42 -2.55 29.11
N TYR A 589 6.72 -1.25 29.14
CA TYR A 589 5.79 -0.22 29.59
C TYR A 589 5.77 0.98 28.65
N LEU A 590 4.56 1.42 28.31
CA LEU A 590 4.26 2.64 27.57
C LEU A 590 3.30 3.52 28.38
N ARG A 591 3.51 4.84 28.39
CA ARG A 591 2.53 5.82 28.85
C ARG A 591 2.32 6.87 27.77
N MET A 592 1.07 7.04 27.38
CA MET A 592 0.67 7.96 26.33
C MET A 592 -0.47 8.86 26.81
N ARG A 593 -0.61 10.04 26.20
CA ARG A 593 -1.66 11.00 26.53
C ARG A 593 -2.28 11.63 25.28
N LEU A 594 -3.61 11.80 25.32
CA LEU A 594 -4.34 12.80 24.55
C LEU A 594 -4.85 13.88 25.49
N LYS A 595 -4.56 15.15 25.17
CA LYS A 595 -4.98 16.31 25.95
C LYS A 595 -6.26 16.91 25.39
N ASP A 596 -7.00 17.61 26.24
CA ASP A 596 -8.16 18.41 25.86
C ASP A 596 -9.26 17.61 25.12
N TYR A 597 -9.40 16.32 25.43
CA TYR A 597 -10.45 15.47 24.90
C TYR A 597 -11.75 15.69 25.68
N ASN A 598 -12.71 16.38 25.05
CA ASN A 598 -14.03 16.71 25.60
C ASN A 598 -14.02 17.28 27.04
N GLY A 599 -13.06 18.16 27.33
CA GLY A 599 -12.88 18.77 28.66
C GLY A 599 -12.09 17.90 29.66
N THR A 600 -11.39 16.88 29.18
CA THR A 600 -10.54 15.97 29.97
C THR A 600 -9.19 15.74 29.31
N ASP A 601 -8.26 15.12 30.02
CA ASP A 601 -7.12 14.41 29.41
C ASP A 601 -7.38 12.91 29.51
N TRP A 602 -7.00 12.17 28.47
CA TRP A 602 -6.97 10.72 28.49
C TRP A 602 -5.51 10.23 28.52
N VAL A 603 -5.14 9.52 29.57
CA VAL A 603 -3.84 8.84 29.71
C VAL A 603 -4.04 7.34 29.58
N ARG A 604 -3.26 6.69 28.72
CA ARG A 604 -3.23 5.24 28.55
C ARG A 604 -1.86 4.70 28.97
N GLU A 605 -1.84 3.89 30.01
CA GLU A 605 -0.67 3.12 30.47
C GLU A 605 -0.81 1.67 29.98
N VAL A 606 0.21 1.15 29.30
CA VAL A 606 0.20 -0.20 28.71
C VAL A 606 1.37 -1.00 29.23
N TYR A 607 1.10 -2.20 29.72
CA TYR A 607 2.11 -3.17 30.16
C TYR A 607 2.00 -4.44 29.33
N LEU A 608 3.02 -4.75 28.53
CA LEU A 608 3.14 -6.06 27.91
C LEU A 608 4.01 -6.95 28.81
N ILE A 609 3.47 -8.12 29.19
CA ILE A 609 4.19 -9.14 29.95
C ILE A 609 4.34 -10.38 29.07
N LYS A 610 5.57 -10.63 28.61
CA LYS A 610 5.88 -11.67 27.63
C LYS A 610 5.29 -13.03 28.01
N GLY A 611 4.51 -13.61 27.10
CA GLY A 611 3.87 -14.92 27.22
C GLY A 611 2.69 -14.99 28.20
N ILE A 612 2.36 -13.90 28.89
CA ILE A 612 1.28 -13.83 29.88
C ILE A 612 0.11 -13.02 29.33
N GLY A 613 0.34 -11.78 28.91
CA GLY A 613 -0.76 -10.89 28.54
C GLY A 613 -0.39 -9.41 28.54
N THR A 614 -1.40 -8.58 28.33
CA THR A 614 -1.28 -7.11 28.34
C THR A 614 -2.23 -6.52 29.36
N VAL A 615 -1.76 -5.51 30.10
CA VAL A 615 -2.58 -4.69 31.01
C VAL A 615 -2.69 -3.28 30.45
N PHE A 616 -3.92 -2.79 30.37
CA PHE A 616 -4.24 -1.42 30.00
C PHE A 616 -4.80 -0.72 31.22
N HIS A 617 -4.22 0.42 31.58
CA HIS A 617 -4.75 1.31 32.60
C HIS A 617 -5.06 2.66 31.97
N ASP A 618 -6.34 2.86 31.65
CA ASP A 618 -6.86 4.10 31.08
C ASP A 618 -7.30 5.01 32.21
N THR A 619 -6.79 6.24 32.26
CA THR A 619 -7.23 7.29 33.19
C THR A 619 -7.77 8.48 32.44
N VAL A 620 -8.99 8.90 32.78
CA VAL A 620 -9.58 10.16 32.36
C VAL A 620 -9.44 11.18 33.48
N ILE A 621 -8.79 12.31 33.20
CA ILE A 621 -8.51 13.40 34.15
C ILE A 621 -9.40 14.58 33.79
N CYS A 622 -10.27 14.99 34.70
CA CYS A 622 -11.22 16.07 34.45
C CYS A 622 -10.53 17.44 34.48
N ASN A 623 -10.57 18.18 33.37
CA ASN A 623 -10.08 19.56 33.28
C ASN A 623 -11.22 20.58 33.43
N GLN A 624 -12.44 20.17 33.09
CA GLN A 624 -13.66 20.98 33.15
C GLN A 624 -14.78 20.19 33.81
N GLU A 625 -15.34 20.72 34.90
CA GLU A 625 -16.44 20.09 35.63
C GLU A 625 -17.64 19.77 34.73
N GLY A 626 -18.30 18.64 34.99
CA GLY A 626 -19.51 18.19 34.28
C GLY A 626 -19.92 16.75 34.59
N GLU A 627 -20.99 16.30 33.94
CA GLU A 627 -21.43 14.90 33.94
C GLU A 627 -20.77 14.13 32.80
N PHE A 628 -20.00 13.09 33.13
CA PHE A 628 -19.26 12.31 32.15
C PHE A 628 -19.84 10.91 31.96
N VAL A 629 -19.89 10.48 30.70
CA VAL A 629 -20.04 9.08 30.30
C VAL A 629 -18.79 8.70 29.53
N ILE A 630 -18.07 7.70 30.05
CA ILE A 630 -16.80 7.24 29.50
C ILE A 630 -16.98 5.78 29.10
N ASN A 631 -16.66 5.47 27.84
CA ASN A 631 -16.64 4.12 27.33
C ASN A 631 -15.22 3.73 26.91
N VAL A 632 -14.82 2.49 27.18
CA VAL A 632 -13.58 1.89 26.68
C VAL A 632 -13.97 0.75 25.76
N HIS A 633 -13.57 0.86 24.50
CA HIS A 633 -13.94 -0.07 23.43
C HIS A 633 -12.77 -1.01 23.12
N TRP A 634 -13.08 -2.27 22.85
CA TRP A 634 -12.13 -3.30 22.44
C TRP A 634 -12.73 -4.13 21.31
N ARG A 635 -11.90 -4.66 20.43
CA ARG A 635 -12.34 -5.61 19.42
C ARG A 635 -11.49 -6.86 19.37
N THR A 636 -12.14 -7.98 19.09
CA THR A 636 -11.51 -9.28 18.93
C THR A 636 -12.12 -10.03 17.74
N PRO A 637 -11.31 -10.70 16.91
CA PRO A 637 -11.77 -11.40 15.71
C PRO A 637 -12.34 -12.77 16.07
N SER A 638 -13.32 -12.80 16.97
CA SER A 638 -13.97 -14.01 17.47
C SER A 638 -15.34 -13.72 18.03
N LYS A 639 -16.20 -14.73 18.06
CA LYS A 639 -17.41 -14.70 18.88
C LYS A 639 -17.04 -14.87 20.34
N VAL A 640 -17.66 -14.09 21.21
CA VAL A 640 -17.30 -14.06 22.62
C VAL A 640 -18.52 -14.27 23.53
N LYS A 641 -18.24 -14.65 24.78
CA LYS A 641 -19.23 -14.72 25.86
C LYS A 641 -18.79 -13.82 27.00
N LEU A 642 -19.73 -13.05 27.55
CA LEU A 642 -19.52 -12.25 28.75
C LEU A 642 -19.94 -13.03 30.00
N SER A 643 -19.06 -13.11 30.99
CA SER A 643 -19.35 -13.70 32.31
C SER A 643 -18.82 -12.78 33.40
N GLY A 644 -19.74 -12.14 34.14
CA GLY A 644 -19.38 -11.04 35.05
C GLY A 644 -18.73 -9.90 34.27
N ASN A 645 -17.52 -9.52 34.67
CA ASN A 645 -16.71 -8.51 33.99
C ASN A 645 -15.60 -9.12 33.12
N THR A 646 -15.76 -10.37 32.68
CA THR A 646 -14.76 -11.04 31.83
C THR A 646 -15.41 -11.52 30.55
N VAL A 647 -14.87 -11.06 29.42
CA VAL A 647 -15.18 -11.58 28.08
C VAL A 647 -14.26 -12.74 27.78
N LYS A 648 -14.85 -13.81 27.24
CA LYS A 648 -14.15 -15.06 26.94
C LYS A 648 -14.39 -15.54 25.52
N ALA A 649 -13.33 -16.05 24.89
CA ALA A 649 -13.40 -16.81 23.64
C ALA A 649 -12.35 -17.92 23.65
N VAL A 650 -12.61 -19.00 22.94
CA VAL A 650 -11.65 -20.11 22.81
C VAL A 650 -11.16 -20.13 21.38
N ARG A 651 -9.84 -20.16 21.22
CA ARG A 651 -9.19 -20.23 19.92
C ARG A 651 -8.03 -21.20 19.93
N THR A 652 -7.68 -21.67 18.75
CA THR A 652 -6.61 -22.64 18.55
C THR A 652 -5.55 -22.00 17.69
N ASN A 653 -4.28 -22.18 18.05
CA ASN A 653 -3.17 -21.72 17.23
C ASN A 653 -2.85 -22.73 16.12
N ARG A 654 -1.90 -22.40 15.23
CA ARG A 654 -1.52 -23.26 14.10
C ARG A 654 -0.95 -24.63 14.51
N GLU A 655 -0.46 -24.78 15.74
CA GLU A 655 0.01 -26.07 16.29
C GLU A 655 -1.10 -26.93 16.90
N GLY A 656 -2.35 -26.46 16.88
CA GLY A 656 -3.47 -27.17 17.50
C GLY A 656 -3.59 -26.94 19.01
N SER A 657 -2.79 -26.05 19.60
CA SER A 657 -2.91 -25.70 21.02
C SER A 657 -4.07 -24.72 21.24
N THR A 658 -4.95 -25.06 22.18
CA THR A 658 -6.12 -24.26 22.53
C THR A 658 -5.82 -23.29 23.67
N TYR A 659 -6.31 -22.06 23.52
CA TYR A 659 -6.19 -20.98 24.50
C TYR A 659 -7.54 -20.29 24.71
N GLU A 660 -7.82 -19.89 25.94
CA GLU A 660 -8.96 -19.06 26.30
C GLU A 660 -8.52 -17.60 26.33
N PHE A 661 -9.01 -16.80 25.38
CA PHE A 661 -8.99 -15.34 25.48
C PHE A 661 -9.77 -14.92 26.72
N ARG A 662 -9.16 -14.12 27.59
CA ARG A 662 -9.84 -13.48 28.72
C ARG A 662 -9.56 -11.99 28.68
N LEU A 663 -10.60 -11.18 28.49
CA LEU A 663 -10.54 -9.74 28.66
C LEU A 663 -11.37 -9.36 29.87
N SER A 664 -10.71 -8.99 30.97
CA SER A 664 -11.37 -8.62 32.22
C SER A 664 -11.32 -7.11 32.45
N GLY A 665 -12.45 -6.49 32.78
CA GLY A 665 -12.56 -5.07 33.09
C GLY A 665 -12.72 -4.80 34.58
N TYR A 666 -12.05 -3.75 35.04
CA TYR A 666 -12.15 -3.20 36.39
C TYR A 666 -12.16 -1.66 36.31
N GLY A 667 -12.70 -0.99 37.31
CA GLY A 667 -12.69 0.47 37.35
C GLY A 667 -12.52 1.00 38.78
N SER A 668 -12.12 2.26 38.89
CA SER A 668 -12.16 2.99 40.16
C SER A 668 -13.59 3.29 40.64
N HIS A 669 -14.56 3.13 39.75
CA HIS A 669 -16.00 3.23 39.96
C HIS A 669 -16.69 2.00 39.40
N ASP A 670 -17.99 1.85 39.67
CA ASP A 670 -18.81 0.82 39.04
C ASP A 670 -18.69 0.92 37.52
N ILE A 671 -18.37 -0.22 36.91
CA ILE A 671 -18.33 -0.39 35.47
C ILE A 671 -19.39 -1.40 35.05
N SER A 672 -19.96 -1.20 33.86
CA SER A 672 -20.68 -2.26 33.15
C SER A 672 -19.90 -2.67 31.92
N MET A 673 -20.08 -3.91 31.48
CA MET A 673 -19.52 -4.42 30.23
C MET A 673 -20.63 -4.94 29.33
N ALA A 674 -20.52 -4.64 28.04
CA ALA A 674 -21.41 -5.12 26.99
C ALA A 674 -20.60 -5.69 25.83
N VAL A 675 -21.24 -6.59 25.08
CA VAL A 675 -20.66 -7.22 23.88
C VAL A 675 -21.66 -7.10 22.74
N GLU A 676 -21.17 -6.75 21.56
CA GLU A 676 -21.90 -6.77 20.30
C GLU A 676 -21.10 -7.55 19.25
N GLU A 677 -21.76 -8.42 18.49
CA GLU A 677 -21.15 -9.09 17.34
C GLU A 677 -21.39 -8.24 16.08
N ILE A 678 -20.31 -7.84 15.42
CA ILE A 678 -20.36 -7.21 14.09
C ILE A 678 -20.52 -8.32 13.05
N PRO A 679 -21.52 -8.26 12.15
CA PRO A 679 -21.70 -9.22 11.07
C PRO A 679 -20.67 -8.98 9.94
N TYR A 680 -19.39 -9.19 10.27
CA TYR A 680 -18.24 -8.84 9.44
C TYR A 680 -18.26 -9.63 8.13
N GLY A 681 -18.43 -10.97 8.18
CA GLY A 681 -18.44 -11.82 6.99
C GLY A 681 -19.53 -11.48 5.98
N THR A 682 -20.79 -11.46 6.42
CA THR A 682 -21.93 -11.16 5.53
C THR A 682 -21.83 -9.77 4.89
N ARG A 683 -21.36 -8.76 5.62
CA ARG A 683 -21.26 -7.41 5.09
C ARG A 683 -20.02 -7.17 4.23
N LEU A 684 -18.89 -7.82 4.54
CA LEU A 684 -17.63 -7.59 3.83
C LEU A 684 -17.46 -8.47 2.58
N PHE A 685 -17.94 -9.72 2.65
CA PHE A 685 -17.66 -10.76 1.66
C PHE A 685 -18.86 -11.06 0.76
N ASP A 686 -20.10 -10.99 1.27
CA ASP A 686 -21.30 -11.30 0.47
C ASP A 686 -21.89 -10.08 -0.26
N HIS A 687 -21.63 -8.86 0.23
CA HIS A 687 -22.22 -7.62 -0.27
C HIS A 687 -21.19 -6.60 -0.73
N GLY A 688 -20.12 -7.04 -1.42
CA GLY A 688 -19.00 -6.19 -1.84
C GLY A 688 -19.46 -4.78 -2.26
N GLY A 689 -18.82 -3.72 -1.71
CA GLY A 689 -19.03 -2.31 -2.09
C GLY A 689 -20.49 -1.84 -2.32
N MET A 690 -21.07 -1.10 -1.36
CA MET A 690 -22.41 -0.48 -1.47
C MET A 690 -23.57 -1.40 -1.90
N TYR A 691 -24.26 -2.03 -0.95
CA TYR A 691 -25.60 -2.62 -1.10
C TYR A 691 -25.90 -3.46 -2.36
N ASP A 692 -24.90 -4.06 -3.01
CA ASP A 692 -25.16 -5.03 -4.06
C ASP A 692 -25.49 -6.38 -3.41
N LYS A 693 -26.76 -6.76 -3.51
CA LYS A 693 -27.28 -8.04 -2.99
C LYS A 693 -26.80 -9.24 -3.81
N ASP A 694 -26.16 -9.01 -4.95
CA ASP A 694 -25.75 -10.06 -5.87
C ASP A 694 -24.23 -10.17 -5.97
N ALA A 695 -23.65 -11.04 -5.14
CA ALA A 695 -22.26 -11.51 -5.29
C ALA A 695 -21.96 -12.04 -6.70
N ALA A 696 -22.99 -12.46 -7.45
CA ALA A 696 -22.88 -12.93 -8.84
C ALA A 696 -22.49 -11.84 -9.85
N ASN A 697 -22.77 -10.56 -9.57
CA ASN A 697 -22.57 -9.47 -10.54
C ASN A 697 -21.27 -8.68 -10.34
N THR A 698 -20.64 -8.78 -9.16
CA THR A 698 -19.40 -8.05 -8.84
C THR A 698 -18.13 -8.82 -9.21
N GLY A 699 -18.24 -10.11 -9.55
CA GLY A 699 -17.10 -10.98 -9.81
C GLY A 699 -16.20 -11.21 -8.58
N ALA A 700 -16.60 -10.74 -7.40
CA ALA A 700 -15.85 -10.90 -6.17
C ALA A 700 -16.07 -12.33 -5.64
N ASP A 701 -15.03 -13.17 -5.73
CA ASP A 701 -15.04 -14.52 -5.16
C ASP A 701 -15.00 -14.47 -3.62
N PRO A 702 -16.10 -14.81 -2.90
CA PRO A 702 -16.13 -14.83 -1.45
C PRO A 702 -15.14 -15.86 -0.87
N ALA A 703 -14.76 -16.89 -1.65
CA ALA A 703 -13.81 -17.90 -1.22
C ALA A 703 -12.43 -17.30 -0.93
N ASN A 704 -11.95 -16.36 -1.76
CA ASN A 704 -10.67 -15.68 -1.53
C ASN A 704 -10.65 -14.88 -0.22
N ALA A 705 -11.79 -14.27 0.12
CA ALA A 705 -11.91 -13.42 1.30
C ALA A 705 -11.94 -14.26 2.59
N ASN A 706 -12.60 -15.41 2.55
CA ASN A 706 -12.55 -16.42 3.62
C ASN A 706 -11.14 -16.99 3.79
N THR A 707 -10.42 -17.30 2.68
CA THR A 707 -9.02 -17.74 2.74
C THR A 707 -8.13 -16.70 3.43
N MET A 708 -8.32 -15.40 3.14
CA MET A 708 -7.55 -14.33 3.78
C MET A 708 -7.85 -14.19 5.27
N TRP A 709 -9.11 -14.35 5.66
CA TRP A 709 -9.51 -14.39 7.06
C TRP A 709 -8.89 -15.59 7.79
N GLU A 710 -9.01 -16.79 7.23
CA GLU A 710 -8.43 -18.02 7.79
C GLU A 710 -6.90 -17.94 7.86
N SER A 711 -6.26 -17.32 6.88
CA SER A 711 -4.81 -17.06 6.87
C SER A 711 -4.37 -16.17 8.05
N ARG A 712 -5.08 -15.05 8.24
CA ARG A 712 -4.77 -14.06 9.30
C ARG A 712 -5.08 -14.57 10.69
N TYR A 713 -6.23 -15.22 10.86
CA TYR A 713 -6.79 -15.53 12.18
C TYR A 713 -6.80 -17.00 12.54
N HIS A 714 -6.49 -17.89 11.60
CA HIS A 714 -6.57 -19.33 11.79
C HIS A 714 -7.94 -19.77 12.34
N ASP A 715 -8.99 -19.12 11.86
CA ASP A 715 -10.38 -19.38 12.24
C ASP A 715 -11.26 -19.28 11.00
N LYS A 716 -12.29 -20.12 10.91
CA LYS A 716 -13.26 -20.13 9.81
C LYS A 716 -14.50 -19.30 10.12
N ASP A 717 -14.76 -19.04 11.39
CA ASP A 717 -15.84 -18.17 11.81
C ASP A 717 -15.45 -16.71 11.59
N VAL A 718 -15.98 -16.11 10.52
CA VAL A 718 -15.76 -14.69 10.20
C VAL A 718 -16.62 -13.80 11.11
N ALA A 719 -16.10 -13.50 12.29
CA ALA A 719 -16.77 -12.66 13.28
C ALA A 719 -15.81 -11.68 13.93
N VAL A 720 -16.30 -10.47 14.20
CA VAL A 720 -15.62 -9.52 15.08
C VAL A 720 -16.59 -9.14 16.19
N SER A 721 -16.17 -9.26 17.45
CA SER A 721 -16.95 -8.78 18.59
C SER A 721 -16.39 -7.45 19.08
N VAL A 722 -17.27 -6.50 19.36
CA VAL A 722 -16.99 -5.25 20.09
C VAL A 722 -17.31 -5.47 21.55
N ILE A 723 -16.39 -5.10 22.43
CA ILE A 723 -16.54 -5.13 23.88
C ILE A 723 -16.47 -3.69 24.37
N THR A 724 -17.50 -3.24 25.08
CA THR A 724 -17.54 -1.89 25.63
C THR A 724 -17.65 -1.93 27.14
N SER A 725 -16.65 -1.39 27.84
CA SER A 725 -16.76 -1.07 29.27
C SER A 725 -17.26 0.35 29.44
N LYS A 726 -18.20 0.58 30.33
CA LYS A 726 -18.80 1.90 30.55
C LYS A 726 -18.78 2.28 32.02
N SER A 727 -18.46 3.54 32.30
CA SER A 727 -18.74 4.16 33.59
C SER A 727 -19.32 5.56 33.40
N SER A 728 -20.00 6.06 34.43
CA SER A 728 -20.48 7.44 34.45
C SER A 728 -20.35 8.04 35.83
N SER A 729 -19.90 9.29 35.86
CA SER A 729 -19.73 10.05 37.09
C SER A 729 -19.84 11.54 36.80
N PHE A 730 -20.33 12.29 37.79
CA PHE A 730 -20.02 13.69 37.89
C PHE A 730 -18.55 13.81 38.31
N MET A 731 -17.78 14.70 37.67
CA MET A 731 -16.36 14.89 37.98
C MET A 731 -16.04 16.37 38.12
N ARG A 732 -15.39 16.75 39.22
CA ARG A 732 -14.85 18.10 39.43
C ARG A 732 -13.49 18.22 38.75
N LYS A 733 -13.05 19.44 38.48
CA LYS A 733 -11.70 19.68 37.92
C LYS A 733 -10.64 19.05 38.84
N GLY A 734 -9.79 18.18 38.27
CA GLY A 734 -8.77 17.41 38.97
C GLY A 734 -9.22 16.01 39.40
N ASP A 735 -10.52 15.70 39.36
CA ASP A 735 -11.02 14.35 39.59
C ASP A 735 -10.51 13.41 38.49
N THR A 736 -10.30 12.15 38.86
CA THR A 736 -9.85 11.11 37.93
C THR A 736 -10.76 9.89 37.98
N LEU A 737 -11.04 9.32 36.82
CA LEU A 737 -11.73 8.04 36.68
C LEU A 737 -10.83 7.10 35.89
N SER A 738 -10.62 5.89 36.40
CA SER A 738 -9.73 4.94 35.74
C SER A 738 -10.39 3.60 35.48
N PHE A 739 -9.98 2.99 34.37
CA PHE A 739 -10.31 1.64 33.95
C PHE A 739 -9.04 0.81 33.90
N THR A 740 -9.14 -0.44 34.32
CA THR A 740 -8.07 -1.43 34.15
C THR A 740 -8.62 -2.60 33.36
N HIS A 741 -8.03 -2.87 32.21
CA HIS A 741 -8.35 -4.02 31.38
C HIS A 741 -7.16 -4.96 31.33
N ILE A 742 -7.41 -6.25 31.58
CA ILE A 742 -6.39 -7.29 31.49
C ILE A 742 -6.77 -8.22 30.35
N VAL A 743 -5.87 -8.32 29.39
CA VAL A 743 -5.96 -9.24 28.26
C VAL A 743 -5.03 -10.42 28.54
N HIS A 744 -5.61 -11.59 28.80
CA HIS A 744 -4.90 -12.81 29.20
C HIS A 744 -5.26 -13.96 28.26
N PRO A 745 -4.39 -14.27 27.27
CA PRO A 745 -4.45 -15.51 26.50
C PRO A 745 -4.08 -16.71 27.37
N ALA A 746 -5.05 -17.31 28.06
CA ALA A 746 -4.81 -18.32 29.08
C ALA A 746 -4.77 -19.74 28.50
N LYS A 747 -3.86 -20.59 28.98
CA LYS A 747 -4.01 -22.04 28.80
C LYS A 747 -5.14 -22.58 29.67
N GLU A 748 -5.64 -23.76 29.32
CA GLU A 748 -6.56 -24.49 30.18
C GLU A 748 -5.96 -24.68 31.59
N GLY A 749 -6.77 -24.40 32.61
CA GLY A 749 -6.35 -24.50 34.01
C GLY A 749 -5.53 -23.32 34.55
N GLU A 750 -5.11 -22.35 33.72
CA GLU A 750 -4.47 -21.13 34.24
C GLU A 750 -5.47 -20.29 35.05
N GLU A 751 -5.02 -19.73 36.17
CA GLU A 751 -5.82 -18.88 37.06
C GLU A 751 -6.24 -17.57 36.35
N LEU A 752 -7.37 -17.00 36.78
CA LEU A 752 -7.78 -15.68 36.30
C LEU A 752 -6.89 -14.60 36.93
N LEU A 753 -6.34 -13.71 36.10
CA LEU A 753 -5.59 -12.55 36.57
C LEU A 753 -6.55 -11.53 37.18
N ILE A 754 -6.43 -11.31 38.50
CA ILE A 754 -7.19 -10.29 39.23
C ILE A 754 -6.22 -9.17 39.65
N PRO A 755 -6.46 -7.92 39.24
CA PRO A 755 -5.62 -6.81 39.66
C PRO A 755 -5.90 -6.44 41.10
N LYS A 756 -4.82 -6.18 41.85
CA LYS A 756 -4.89 -5.52 43.15
C LYS A 756 -4.20 -4.17 43.04
N MET A 757 -4.95 -3.10 43.33
CA MET A 757 -4.42 -1.75 43.33
C MET A 757 -4.09 -1.33 44.77
N GLU A 758 -2.83 -1.02 45.03
CA GLU A 758 -2.35 -0.51 46.32
C GLU A 758 -1.59 0.79 46.10
N GLY A 759 -2.22 1.91 46.46
CA GLY A 759 -1.72 3.23 46.09
C GLY A 759 -1.52 3.33 44.57
N ASN A 760 -0.30 3.68 44.15
CA ASN A 760 0.08 3.83 42.73
C ASN A 760 0.72 2.54 42.15
N THR A 761 0.40 1.37 42.71
CA THR A 761 0.96 0.10 42.24
C THR A 761 -0.16 -0.88 41.94
N LEU A 762 -0.19 -1.38 40.70
CA LEU A 762 -1.02 -2.49 40.30
C LEU A 762 -0.22 -3.78 40.41
N THR A 763 -0.76 -4.76 41.14
CA THR A 763 -0.14 -6.08 41.29
C THR A 763 -0.99 -7.16 40.64
N LEU A 764 -0.33 -8.05 39.90
CA LEU A 764 -0.90 -9.27 39.34
C LEU A 764 -0.16 -10.48 39.91
N SER A 765 -0.89 -11.52 40.30
CA SER A 765 -0.31 -12.79 40.75
C SER A 765 -0.66 -13.89 39.77
N ILE A 766 0.34 -14.62 39.28
CA ILE A 766 0.16 -15.77 38.40
C ILE A 766 1.24 -16.81 38.68
N SER A 767 0.83 -18.06 38.88
CA SER A 767 1.74 -19.19 39.12
C SER A 767 2.76 -18.93 40.25
N GLY A 768 2.33 -18.25 41.31
CA GLY A 768 3.19 -17.87 42.45
C GLY A 768 4.14 -16.70 42.21
N LYS A 769 4.16 -16.10 41.01
CA LYS A 769 4.94 -14.90 40.70
C LYS A 769 4.07 -13.65 40.80
N VAL A 770 4.59 -12.63 41.48
CA VAL A 770 3.94 -11.32 41.60
C VAL A 770 4.58 -10.34 40.61
N HIS A 771 3.74 -9.77 39.75
CA HIS A 771 4.11 -8.72 38.80
C HIS A 771 3.63 -7.38 39.37
N SER A 772 4.58 -6.54 39.80
CA SER A 772 4.32 -5.18 40.25
C SER A 772 4.48 -4.21 39.08
N LEU A 773 3.43 -3.43 38.80
CA LEU A 773 3.27 -2.54 37.66
C LEU A 773 2.93 -1.13 38.18
N PRO A 774 3.87 -0.16 38.11
CA PRO A 774 3.71 1.15 38.72
C PRO A 774 2.80 2.08 37.91
N VAL A 775 1.60 2.39 38.39
CA VAL A 775 0.67 3.30 37.70
C VAL A 775 0.87 4.75 38.14
N THR A 776 0.79 5.66 37.18
CA THR A 776 1.06 7.08 37.39
C THR A 776 -0.15 7.78 38.00
N HIS A 777 -1.32 7.42 37.50
CA HIS A 777 -2.59 7.96 37.94
C HIS A 777 -3.48 6.84 38.48
N THR A 778 -4.27 7.18 39.49
CA THR A 778 -5.28 6.28 40.06
C THR A 778 -6.59 7.05 40.13
N GLY A 779 -7.72 6.36 40.03
CA GLY A 779 -9.03 7.00 40.16
C GLY A 779 -9.25 7.61 41.54
N LYS A 780 -9.72 8.85 41.56
CA LYS A 780 -10.03 9.68 42.72
C LYS A 780 -11.20 10.61 42.37
N ALA A 781 -12.35 10.05 41.99
CA ALA A 781 -13.53 10.88 41.73
C ALA A 781 -14.30 11.15 43.02
N SER A 782 -14.89 12.34 43.11
CA SER A 782 -15.78 12.71 44.21
C SER A 782 -16.98 11.74 44.28
N PRO A 783 -17.47 11.34 45.46
CA PRO A 783 -18.65 10.47 45.57
C PRO A 783 -19.83 11.07 44.80
N LYS A 784 -20.63 10.23 44.14
CA LYS A 784 -21.90 10.63 43.51
C LYS A 784 -22.74 11.43 44.51
N GLU A 785 -22.80 12.75 44.39
CA GLU A 785 -23.93 13.49 44.92
C GLU A 785 -25.15 13.00 44.17
N LYS A 786 -26.16 12.51 44.89
CA LYS A 786 -27.46 12.17 44.32
C LYS A 786 -28.09 13.45 43.79
N VAL A 787 -27.76 13.86 42.57
CA VAL A 787 -28.51 14.89 41.88
C VAL A 787 -29.89 14.30 41.60
N PRO A 788 -30.99 14.86 42.14
CA PRO A 788 -32.32 14.35 41.88
C PRO A 788 -32.58 14.44 40.37
N ALA A 789 -33.03 13.32 39.79
CA ALA A 789 -33.38 13.25 38.38
C ALA A 789 -34.32 14.42 38.04
N LYS A 790 -33.84 15.39 37.24
CA LYS A 790 -34.73 16.34 36.61
C LYS A 790 -35.54 15.57 35.59
N VAL A 791 -36.82 15.37 35.89
CA VAL A 791 -37.82 14.94 34.91
C VAL A 791 -37.81 15.98 33.79
N VAL A 792 -37.25 15.63 32.64
CA VAL A 792 -37.39 16.42 31.42
C VAL A 792 -38.79 16.16 30.90
N GLU A 793 -39.74 17.02 31.31
CA GLU A 793 -41.08 17.04 30.73
C GLU A 793 -40.98 17.49 29.27
N SER A 794 -41.10 16.53 28.35
CA SER A 794 -41.33 16.72 26.91
C SER A 794 -40.30 17.57 26.15
N VAL A 795 -39.45 16.90 25.37
CA VAL A 795 -38.74 17.54 24.26
C VAL A 795 -39.77 17.80 23.16
N LYS A 796 -40.18 19.07 22.97
CA LYS A 796 -40.93 19.47 21.78
C LYS A 796 -39.99 19.42 20.57
N PHE A 797 -40.17 18.44 19.71
CA PHE A 797 -39.59 18.46 18.38
C PHE A 797 -40.15 19.66 17.61
N LYS A 798 -39.29 20.60 17.23
CA LYS A 798 -39.60 21.56 16.16
C LYS A 798 -39.46 20.80 14.84
N GLU A 799 -40.58 20.34 14.32
CA GLU A 799 -40.71 20.08 12.89
C GLU A 799 -40.51 21.40 12.15
N GLU A 800 -39.37 21.54 11.47
CA GLU A 800 -39.21 22.22 10.17
C GLU A 800 -37.72 22.26 9.81
N PHE A 801 -37.26 21.24 9.10
CA PHE A 801 -36.19 21.42 8.12
C PHE A 801 -36.59 20.68 6.86
N SER A 802 -37.10 21.43 5.89
CA SER A 802 -37.33 20.96 4.53
C SER A 802 -35.98 20.63 3.89
N LEU A 803 -35.76 19.35 3.64
CA LEU A 803 -34.64 18.86 2.84
C LEU A 803 -34.83 19.32 1.39
N ASN A 804 -34.25 20.46 1.04
CA ASN A 804 -34.00 20.81 -0.36
C ASN A 804 -32.90 19.87 -0.90
N LYS A 805 -33.32 18.71 -1.41
CA LYS A 805 -32.49 17.78 -2.17
C LYS A 805 -31.99 18.45 -3.46
N LYS A 806 -30.78 19.02 -3.39
CA LYS A 806 -29.85 19.13 -4.52
C LYS A 806 -28.44 18.80 -4.05
N ILE A 807 -28.23 17.57 -3.61
CA ILE A 807 -26.89 16.97 -3.60
C ILE A 807 -26.68 16.45 -5.02
N LYS A 808 -25.90 17.18 -5.82
CA LYS A 808 -25.30 16.62 -7.02
C LYS A 808 -24.41 15.49 -6.56
N SER A 809 -24.74 14.28 -6.99
CA SER A 809 -23.86 13.12 -6.97
C SER A 809 -22.54 13.50 -7.63
N VAL A 810 -21.52 13.79 -6.82
CA VAL A 810 -20.15 13.56 -7.24
C VAL A 810 -19.98 12.06 -7.12
N VAL A 811 -20.04 11.40 -8.27
CA VAL A 811 -19.70 9.98 -8.41
C VAL A 811 -18.24 9.87 -7.95
N VAL A 812 -18.04 9.15 -6.86
CA VAL A 812 -16.73 8.76 -6.33
C VAL A 812 -16.14 7.69 -7.22
#